data_AF-A0A426U591-F1
#
_entry.id   AF-A0A426U591-F1
#
_cell.length_a   1.000
_cell.length_b   1.000
_cell.length_c   1.000
_cell.angle_alpha   90.00
_cell.angle_beta   90.00
_cell.angle_gamma   90.00
#
_symmetry.space_group_name_H-M   'P 1'
#
loop_
_entity.id
_entity.type
_entity.pdbx_description
1 polymer ?
#
loop_
_entity_poly.entity_id
_entity_poly.type
_entity_poly.pdbx_seq_one_letter_code
_entity_poly.pdbx_strand_id
1 'polypeptide(L)'
;MSHRQPFALPLALSLVVALIALAGIPAIPTAVATEPTYATTITVNTTADLDISMSNTCANRPAEPCTLRRAIVQARGLTAGQRPALIQFNLPADQANTDAAAGTWTIVLNEGVGANLRDLAGGQVTIDGSTQPGGRATGPKVFIHGSTQADRLVINGNDNRLLGLGFIYYDVLFNGSNNRVQDVWSGLQESGQAIFFLRGDPTVDSRASFGDATASVGNVFRNVVITGSRTVAITMRGRDGTIENSLFGTRADGTVPTIAADRKCRPNARYHNWFGGAGIQLANTGHTVRNNRFAGLLWASNDPNNTPPVAIDIDKGNNLVENNIIGIDSAGQKVGICSDAIRMTASGNQLRNNTIYGAGVRNDDPGKTTTGEQPQTGAIGISGSGVSLGANLMRGNLTEDSIAPVFFFPSVSVKYSYFNPAKVTAISGRTVSGTSGDQATPPAPHQPFDCACPNCVVELFLDNRDGNRETLTSLGTVTADAQGNWTAENILPEGGLPADQGLRTQITTAANGTIQGFNAGTTSRVSRELYGPEGVINMPAPPAAPRAGAPTEYAPVQPRAVPAAPNYTFQTIITVNSTDDPDTSPSTTCASNPCTLRRAIAQARLVPAEQRPVLIAFNIPASGPGYNAALGVWRIDLNSAASNAFQRMEGGQIVIDGTTQPGGRANGPKIFVRGQNTQHILIVDSRDNMIRGLGLQGFGIQVNFGGNFIEQNWLGLNEDGLGIYYIGGNSSTDNKATIQDTETQPAQQGGNVYRNNVVTGSEGSAMTIRSDDSWVVGNYIGTRPDGTIPTSGAEVCTSATWISGDGISVLGGKGTQVGGPSDAERNYLVGISIRSSNANTSQPVAIEVGSVGSYLIQNNYVGRDTAGNDVGVCGEGIRIAGDFTLVKDNYIVASQNAALNHLRNVVSGNANTYRGNRIVGSQQAIIFGPEVPEDLAFFNPGKITVIDGTNVRGTSGDPGMPPSNKPVDSTCPFCTIELFLDNRDERSDTLQSLGTVQADGNGNWSFTLPAALSDQQGLRTISTANNYGVIKQYEAGTSTKVSGLYTPANVITLPIISNIANGATLTENPPTFRGTSLAGYIIRIFLRSTGGATLQADQLICETAVGESGAWSCTPAQPLPTGNNTLQVVVADSANVTLYTSDLTVTANESGGGGETERNAVYLPLVVR
;
A
#
# COMPACT_ATOMS: atom_id res chain seq x y z
N MET A 1 24.89 -34.90 -11.79
CA MET A 1 25.03 -36.34 -11.50
C MET A 1 26.26 -36.56 -10.65
N SER A 2 26.09 -36.97 -9.39
CA SER A 2 27.02 -37.78 -8.58
C SER A 2 26.51 -37.78 -7.14
N HIS A 3 25.88 -38.88 -6.76
CA HIS A 3 25.41 -39.23 -5.41
C HIS A 3 26.49 -39.16 -4.34
N ARG A 4 26.14 -38.72 -3.12
CA ARG A 4 26.50 -39.39 -1.85
C ARG A 4 25.39 -39.22 -0.80
N GLN A 5 25.23 -40.26 0.00
CA GLN A 5 24.06 -40.67 0.78
C GLN A 5 23.87 -39.96 2.15
N PRO A 6 22.67 -40.07 2.77
CA PRO A 6 22.41 -39.61 4.13
C PRO A 6 22.85 -40.66 5.17
N PHE A 7 23.47 -40.18 6.27
CA PHE A 7 23.78 -41.00 7.45
C PHE A 7 22.53 -41.16 8.33
N ALA A 8 22.25 -42.41 8.73
CA ALA A 8 21.27 -42.78 9.73
C ALA A 8 21.98 -43.30 10.98
N LEU A 9 21.64 -42.77 12.18
CA LEU A 9 21.35 -43.58 13.38
C LEU A 9 20.80 -42.69 14.53
N PRO A 10 19.65 -43.03 15.14
CA PRO A 10 19.16 -42.47 16.40
C PRO A 10 19.41 -43.46 17.55
N LEU A 11 20.35 -43.18 18.46
CA LEU A 11 20.49 -44.00 19.68
C LEU A 11 21.30 -43.26 20.77
N ALA A 12 20.81 -42.11 21.24
CA ALA A 12 21.43 -41.39 22.36
C ALA A 12 20.42 -40.64 23.26
N LEU A 13 19.12 -40.93 23.16
CA LEU A 13 18.09 -40.25 23.97
C LEU A 13 17.57 -41.09 25.16
N SER A 14 17.91 -42.37 25.24
CA SER A 14 17.40 -43.27 26.28
C SER A 14 18.24 -43.35 27.56
N LEU A 15 19.40 -42.67 27.61
CA LEU A 15 20.30 -42.72 28.78
C LEU A 15 20.27 -41.46 29.67
N VAL A 16 19.68 -40.36 29.21
CA VAL A 16 19.59 -39.10 29.98
C VAL A 16 18.42 -39.10 30.98
N VAL A 17 17.41 -39.94 30.76
CA VAL A 17 16.27 -40.09 31.70
C VAL A 17 16.67 -40.81 33.00
N ALA A 18 17.78 -41.54 33.02
CA ALA A 18 18.19 -42.32 34.19
C ALA A 18 19.03 -41.54 35.23
N LEU A 19 19.59 -40.36 34.91
CA LEU A 19 20.42 -39.58 35.85
C LEU A 19 19.70 -38.44 36.58
N ILE A 20 18.44 -38.16 36.23
CA ILE A 20 17.64 -37.09 36.87
C ILE A 20 17.04 -37.53 38.23
N ALA A 21 17.22 -38.80 38.63
CA ALA A 21 16.64 -39.33 39.88
C ALA A 21 17.42 -39.01 41.17
N LEU A 22 18.52 -38.24 41.13
CA LEU A 22 19.39 -38.01 42.31
C LEU A 22 19.52 -36.55 42.79
N ALA A 23 18.77 -35.62 42.23
CA ALA A 23 18.59 -34.29 42.82
C ALA A 23 17.14 -34.17 43.30
N GLY A 24 16.94 -34.18 44.62
CA GLY A 24 15.62 -34.13 45.28
C GLY A 24 14.83 -32.84 45.00
N ILE A 25 14.31 -32.71 43.78
CA ILE A 25 13.28 -31.74 43.41
C ILE A 25 11.95 -32.39 43.78
N PRO A 26 11.11 -31.80 44.64
CA PRO A 26 9.76 -32.31 44.85
C PRO A 26 9.02 -32.30 43.53
N ALA A 27 8.55 -33.46 43.08
CA ALA A 27 7.67 -33.56 41.93
C ALA A 27 6.43 -32.69 42.19
N ILE A 28 6.26 -31.64 41.39
CA ILE A 28 5.03 -30.85 41.38
C ILE A 28 3.94 -31.81 40.88
N PRO A 29 2.86 -32.04 41.64
CA PRO A 29 1.78 -32.91 41.18
C PRO A 29 1.19 -32.31 39.90
N THR A 30 1.34 -33.02 38.78
CA THR A 30 0.53 -32.80 37.58
C THR A 30 -0.89 -33.23 37.92
N ALA A 31 -1.68 -32.29 38.44
CA ALA A 31 -3.12 -32.43 38.46
C ALA A 31 -3.58 -32.54 37.00
N VAL A 32 -3.82 -33.77 36.54
CA VAL A 32 -4.58 -34.02 35.32
C VAL A 32 -5.97 -33.46 35.59
N ALA A 33 -6.25 -32.25 35.10
CA ALA A 33 -7.58 -31.68 35.18
C ALA A 33 -8.54 -32.61 34.44
N THR A 34 -9.36 -33.34 35.19
CA THR A 34 -10.45 -34.14 34.63
C THR A 34 -11.37 -33.22 33.82
N GLU A 35 -11.64 -33.56 32.55
CA GLU A 35 -12.59 -32.80 31.73
C GLU A 35 -13.96 -32.73 32.44
N PRO A 36 -14.63 -31.58 32.45
CA PRO A 36 -15.89 -31.42 33.16
C PRO A 36 -16.96 -32.27 32.49
N THR A 37 -17.71 -33.00 33.30
CA THR A 37 -18.97 -33.60 32.87
C THR A 37 -20.00 -32.48 32.67
N TYR A 38 -20.55 -32.36 31.47
CA TYR A 38 -21.51 -31.30 31.13
C TYR A 38 -22.93 -31.69 31.55
N ALA A 39 -23.59 -30.82 32.30
CA ALA A 39 -25.00 -30.99 32.70
C ALA A 39 -25.97 -30.63 31.57
N THR A 40 -25.58 -29.69 30.69
CA THR A 40 -26.37 -29.28 29.53
C THR A 40 -25.51 -29.31 28.27
N THR A 41 -26.06 -29.81 27.17
CA THR A 41 -25.44 -29.73 25.84
C THR A 41 -26.39 -29.04 24.86
N ILE A 42 -25.87 -28.06 24.11
CA ILE A 42 -26.60 -27.29 23.09
C ILE A 42 -25.87 -27.48 21.76
N THR A 43 -26.57 -27.95 20.73
CA THR A 43 -25.97 -28.26 19.42
C THR A 43 -26.31 -27.19 18.40
N VAL A 44 -25.28 -26.49 17.90
CA VAL A 44 -25.39 -25.59 16.74
C VAL A 44 -25.36 -26.43 15.45
N ASN A 45 -26.32 -26.22 14.55
CA ASN A 45 -26.50 -27.07 13.36
C ASN A 45 -26.73 -26.31 12.04
N THR A 46 -26.47 -25.00 12.01
CA THR A 46 -26.47 -24.20 10.78
C THR A 46 -25.37 -23.15 10.82
N THR A 47 -24.82 -22.83 9.64
CA THR A 47 -23.86 -21.72 9.46
C THR A 47 -24.54 -20.38 9.28
N ALA A 48 -25.86 -20.36 9.09
CA ALA A 48 -26.63 -19.15 8.87
C ALA A 48 -26.97 -18.44 10.18
N ASP A 49 -26.95 -17.11 10.15
CA ASP A 49 -27.41 -16.26 11.26
C ASP A 49 -28.82 -15.72 10.98
N LEU A 50 -29.80 -16.64 11.00
CA LEU A 50 -31.17 -16.40 10.56
C LEU A 50 -32.01 -15.53 11.50
N ASP A 51 -31.48 -15.15 12.67
CA ASP A 51 -32.27 -14.55 13.74
C ASP A 51 -31.52 -13.39 14.42
N ILE A 52 -32.02 -12.16 14.26
CA ILE A 52 -31.52 -10.96 14.96
C ILE A 52 -32.23 -10.73 16.32
N SER A 53 -33.16 -11.62 16.71
CA SER A 53 -33.92 -11.52 17.96
C SER A 53 -33.01 -11.57 19.20
N MET A 54 -33.38 -10.77 20.21
CA MET A 54 -32.65 -10.69 21.48
C MET A 54 -33.03 -11.78 22.49
N SER A 55 -34.05 -12.60 22.23
CA SER A 55 -34.65 -13.50 23.24
C SER A 55 -34.88 -14.93 22.78
N ASN A 56 -34.71 -15.24 21.50
CA ASN A 56 -34.89 -16.60 21.00
C ASN A 56 -33.73 -17.51 21.41
N THR A 57 -34.05 -18.75 21.78
CA THR A 57 -33.12 -19.81 22.19
C THR A 57 -33.29 -21.02 21.28
N CYS A 58 -32.34 -21.94 21.25
CA CYS A 58 -32.53 -23.16 20.45
C CYS A 58 -33.71 -24.00 20.98
N ALA A 59 -33.90 -24.03 22.29
CA ALA A 59 -35.02 -24.71 22.94
C ALA A 59 -36.41 -24.13 22.60
N ASN A 60 -36.56 -22.81 22.40
CA ASN A 60 -37.87 -22.19 22.19
C ASN A 60 -38.33 -22.10 20.72
N ARG A 61 -37.45 -22.36 19.73
CA ARG A 61 -37.85 -22.66 18.33
C ARG A 61 -37.23 -23.98 17.88
N PRO A 62 -37.78 -25.13 18.30
CA PRO A 62 -37.22 -26.44 17.95
C PRO A 62 -37.43 -26.83 16.48
N ALA A 63 -38.34 -26.16 15.77
CA ALA A 63 -38.63 -26.41 14.36
C ALA A 63 -37.67 -25.68 13.39
N GLU A 64 -36.81 -24.80 13.91
CA GLU A 64 -35.85 -24.00 13.14
C GLU A 64 -34.43 -24.47 13.47
N PRO A 65 -33.46 -24.40 12.53
CA PRO A 65 -32.06 -24.66 12.82
C PRO A 65 -31.53 -23.82 14.00
N CYS A 66 -30.72 -24.43 14.87
CA CYS A 66 -30.09 -23.78 16.01
C CYS A 66 -28.84 -23.01 15.56
N THR A 67 -28.94 -21.68 15.58
CA THR A 67 -27.80 -20.78 15.29
C THR A 67 -26.90 -20.61 16.52
N LEU A 68 -25.64 -20.23 16.29
CA LEU A 68 -24.69 -19.93 17.38
C LEU A 68 -25.23 -18.84 18.32
N ARG A 69 -25.85 -17.80 17.77
CA ARG A 69 -26.45 -16.71 18.54
C ARG A 69 -27.52 -17.22 19.52
N ARG A 70 -28.42 -18.09 19.06
CA ARG A 70 -29.48 -18.68 19.89
C ARG A 70 -28.92 -19.63 20.94
N ALA A 71 -27.85 -20.36 20.61
CA ALA A 71 -27.16 -21.23 21.56
C ALA A 71 -26.53 -20.43 22.72
N ILE A 72 -25.89 -19.29 22.42
CA ILE A 72 -25.33 -18.39 23.44
C ILE A 72 -26.41 -17.78 24.32
N VAL A 73 -27.53 -17.32 23.73
CA VAL A 73 -28.67 -16.79 24.51
C VAL A 73 -29.25 -17.87 25.42
N GLN A 74 -29.34 -19.13 24.95
CA GLN A 74 -29.77 -20.25 25.77
C GLN A 74 -28.81 -20.53 26.93
N ALA A 75 -27.50 -20.60 26.66
CA ALA A 75 -26.47 -20.84 27.68
C ALA A 75 -26.46 -19.74 28.76
N ARG A 76 -26.71 -18.49 28.37
CA ARG A 76 -26.85 -17.36 29.28
C ARG A 76 -27.98 -17.57 30.30
N GLY A 77 -29.10 -18.18 29.89
CA GLY A 77 -30.27 -18.41 30.73
C GLY A 77 -30.19 -19.63 31.66
N LEU A 78 -29.10 -20.40 31.62
CA LEU A 78 -28.98 -21.63 32.42
C LEU A 78 -28.78 -21.35 33.92
N THR A 79 -29.48 -22.13 34.75
CA THR A 79 -29.34 -22.14 36.21
C THR A 79 -28.08 -22.86 36.68
N ALA A 80 -27.71 -22.74 37.96
CA ALA A 80 -26.52 -23.39 38.52
C ALA A 80 -26.53 -24.93 38.37
N GLY A 81 -27.70 -25.59 38.53
CA GLY A 81 -27.82 -27.04 38.35
C GLY A 81 -27.73 -27.52 36.90
N GLN A 82 -27.74 -26.60 35.93
CA GLN A 82 -27.62 -26.88 34.51
C GLN A 82 -26.21 -26.60 33.97
N ARG A 83 -25.31 -26.13 34.83
CA ARG A 83 -23.89 -25.86 34.53
C ARG A 83 -23.02 -26.96 35.16
N PRO A 84 -21.87 -27.32 34.57
CA PRO A 84 -21.28 -26.77 33.34
C PRO A 84 -22.07 -27.10 32.06
N ALA A 85 -22.03 -26.20 31.08
CA ALA A 85 -22.73 -26.35 29.81
C ALA A 85 -21.77 -26.43 28.61
N LEU A 86 -22.10 -27.26 27.63
CA LEU A 86 -21.38 -27.40 26.37
C LEU A 86 -22.21 -26.86 25.21
N ILE A 87 -21.64 -25.93 24.46
CA ILE A 87 -22.08 -25.57 23.10
C ILE A 87 -21.19 -26.35 22.13
N GLN A 88 -21.79 -27.34 21.47
CA GLN A 88 -21.13 -28.18 20.47
C GLN A 88 -21.65 -27.88 19.06
N PHE A 89 -20.94 -28.36 18.04
CA PHE A 89 -21.27 -28.13 16.64
C PHE A 89 -21.57 -29.45 15.92
N ASN A 90 -22.59 -29.43 15.08
CA ASN A 90 -22.91 -30.48 14.11
C ASN A 90 -23.45 -29.83 12.83
N LEU A 91 -22.56 -29.11 12.15
CA LEU A 91 -22.83 -28.35 10.93
C LEU A 91 -22.82 -29.30 9.71
N PRO A 92 -23.90 -29.34 8.90
CA PRO A 92 -23.94 -30.13 7.67
C PRO A 92 -22.94 -29.66 6.61
N ALA A 93 -22.55 -30.56 5.70
CA ALA A 93 -21.58 -30.26 4.65
C ALA A 93 -22.18 -29.48 3.44
N ASP A 94 -23.50 -29.38 3.34
CA ASP A 94 -24.24 -28.71 2.26
C ASP A 94 -24.60 -27.25 2.57
N GLN A 95 -24.09 -26.69 3.67
CA GLN A 95 -24.36 -25.31 4.07
C GLN A 95 -23.57 -24.30 3.20
N ALA A 96 -24.18 -23.14 2.95
CA ALA A 96 -23.66 -22.10 2.04
C ALA A 96 -22.23 -21.58 2.35
N ASN A 97 -21.78 -21.68 3.60
CA ASN A 97 -20.47 -21.19 4.05
C ASN A 97 -19.51 -22.34 4.45
N THR A 98 -19.56 -23.44 3.70
CA THR A 98 -18.67 -24.59 3.91
C THR A 98 -17.56 -24.53 2.86
N ASP A 99 -16.30 -24.44 3.31
CA ASP A 99 -15.15 -24.62 2.42
C ASP A 99 -14.78 -26.11 2.42
N ALA A 100 -15.28 -26.82 1.41
CA ALA A 100 -15.02 -28.25 1.25
C ALA A 100 -13.54 -28.57 1.00
N ALA A 101 -12.77 -27.65 0.41
CA ALA A 101 -11.35 -27.84 0.14
C ALA A 101 -10.51 -27.66 1.41
N ALA A 102 -10.84 -26.66 2.23
CA ALA A 102 -10.20 -26.43 3.53
C ALA A 102 -10.71 -27.35 4.65
N GLY A 103 -11.89 -27.97 4.46
CA GLY A 103 -12.54 -28.81 5.47
C GLY A 103 -13.03 -28.01 6.67
N THR A 104 -13.59 -26.82 6.42
CA THR A 104 -13.99 -25.84 7.45
C THR A 104 -15.41 -25.32 7.23
N TRP A 105 -16.05 -24.88 8.32
CA TRP A 105 -17.36 -24.23 8.30
C TRP A 105 -17.26 -22.82 8.89
N THR A 106 -17.78 -21.82 8.17
CA THR A 106 -17.73 -20.42 8.61
C THR A 106 -19.13 -19.90 8.96
N ILE A 107 -19.32 -19.48 10.20
CA ILE A 107 -20.53 -18.82 10.69
C ILE A 107 -20.35 -17.31 10.47
N VAL A 108 -21.09 -16.75 9.52
CA VAL A 108 -21.05 -15.31 9.20
C VAL A 108 -22.18 -14.60 9.94
N LEU A 109 -21.84 -13.60 10.74
CA LEU A 109 -22.81 -12.87 11.57
C LEU A 109 -23.42 -11.70 10.79
N ASN A 110 -24.76 -11.60 10.78
CA ASN A 110 -25.49 -10.55 10.05
C ASN A 110 -25.49 -9.21 10.81
N GLU A 111 -25.51 -8.08 10.08
CA GLU A 111 -25.58 -6.74 10.68
C GLU A 111 -26.98 -6.44 11.27
N GLY A 112 -27.03 -6.10 12.57
CA GLY A 112 -28.29 -5.80 13.26
C GLY A 112 -28.12 -5.28 14.68
N VAL A 113 -27.70 -4.01 14.81
CA VAL A 113 -27.72 -3.15 16.01
C VAL A 113 -27.00 -3.73 17.26
N GLY A 114 -25.70 -3.46 17.37
CA GLY A 114 -24.93 -3.50 18.62
C GLY A 114 -24.56 -4.90 19.15
N ALA A 115 -23.27 -5.25 19.00
CA ALA A 115 -22.60 -6.47 19.47
C ALA A 115 -23.13 -7.79 18.87
N ASN A 116 -22.48 -8.20 17.77
CA ASN A 116 -22.91 -9.30 16.92
C ASN A 116 -22.90 -10.69 17.56
N LEU A 117 -22.35 -10.93 18.75
CA LEU A 117 -22.74 -12.06 19.61
C LEU A 117 -23.09 -11.49 20.98
N ARG A 118 -24.23 -11.91 21.53
CA ARG A 118 -24.69 -11.42 22.84
C ARG A 118 -23.70 -11.85 23.92
N ASP A 119 -23.56 -11.03 24.95
CA ASP A 119 -22.76 -11.34 26.13
C ASP A 119 -23.08 -12.73 26.69
N LEU A 120 -22.08 -13.58 26.76
CA LEU A 120 -22.17 -14.83 27.47
C LEU A 120 -22.13 -14.53 28.97
N ALA A 121 -23.08 -15.00 29.77
CA ALA A 121 -23.14 -14.74 31.21
C ALA A 121 -23.35 -16.01 32.04
N GLY A 122 -22.97 -15.95 33.32
CA GLY A 122 -23.22 -16.99 34.32
C GLY A 122 -22.08 -17.99 34.53
N GLY A 123 -21.03 -17.99 33.69
CA GLY A 123 -19.83 -18.83 33.86
C GLY A 123 -20.02 -20.32 33.51
N GLN A 124 -18.93 -21.10 33.55
CA GLN A 124 -18.94 -22.55 33.32
C GLN A 124 -19.56 -22.99 31.97
N VAL A 125 -19.35 -22.21 30.91
CA VAL A 125 -19.77 -22.56 29.55
C VAL A 125 -18.54 -22.89 28.69
N THR A 126 -18.56 -24.04 28.05
CA THR A 126 -17.60 -24.43 27.01
C THR A 126 -18.22 -24.23 25.64
N ILE A 127 -17.55 -23.50 24.75
CA ILE A 127 -17.83 -23.47 23.31
C ILE A 127 -16.69 -24.23 22.62
N ASP A 128 -17.01 -25.35 21.97
CA ASP A 128 -15.98 -26.27 21.49
C ASP A 128 -16.16 -26.62 20.02
N GLY A 129 -15.39 -25.96 19.15
CA GLY A 129 -15.37 -26.22 17.72
C GLY A 129 -14.76 -27.58 17.34
N SER A 130 -14.01 -28.22 18.24
CA SER A 130 -13.44 -29.55 17.99
C SER A 130 -14.50 -30.65 17.97
N THR A 131 -15.66 -30.40 18.59
CA THR A 131 -16.82 -31.30 18.57
C THR A 131 -17.43 -31.49 17.18
N GLN A 132 -17.15 -30.58 16.23
CA GLN A 132 -17.65 -30.67 14.86
C GLN A 132 -17.21 -31.99 14.21
N PRO A 133 -18.16 -32.83 13.75
CA PRO A 133 -17.84 -34.03 13.00
C PRO A 133 -17.28 -33.69 11.60
N GLY A 134 -16.37 -34.53 11.11
CA GLY A 134 -15.68 -34.30 9.83
C GLY A 134 -14.67 -33.14 9.88
N GLY A 135 -14.35 -32.60 8.69
CA GLY A 135 -13.44 -31.46 8.52
C GLY A 135 -11.96 -31.83 8.53
N ARG A 136 -11.11 -30.80 8.62
CA ARG A 136 -9.65 -30.96 8.67
C ARG A 136 -9.15 -31.64 9.95
N ALA A 137 -7.97 -32.26 9.83
CA ALA A 137 -7.33 -33.02 10.90
C ALA A 137 -6.62 -32.14 11.94
N THR A 138 -6.13 -30.97 11.53
CA THR A 138 -5.37 -30.04 12.39
C THR A 138 -5.98 -28.64 12.30
N GLY A 139 -6.01 -27.94 13.44
CA GLY A 139 -6.58 -26.60 13.56
C GLY A 139 -8.12 -26.56 13.69
N PRO A 140 -8.70 -25.37 13.89
CA PRO A 140 -10.14 -25.17 14.06
C PRO A 140 -10.98 -25.68 12.91
N LYS A 141 -12.07 -26.40 13.17
CA LYS A 141 -13.02 -26.80 12.12
C LYS A 141 -14.07 -25.74 11.86
N VAL A 142 -14.38 -24.94 12.89
CA VAL A 142 -15.44 -23.94 12.88
C VAL A 142 -14.83 -22.55 13.03
N PHE A 143 -15.19 -21.67 12.10
CA PHE A 143 -14.81 -20.26 12.09
C PHE A 143 -16.02 -19.37 12.39
N ILE A 144 -15.79 -18.29 13.13
CA ILE A 144 -16.77 -17.24 13.41
C ILE A 144 -16.27 -15.98 12.74
N HIS A 145 -17.06 -15.43 11.82
CA HIS A 145 -16.72 -14.27 11.02
C HIS A 145 -17.63 -13.09 11.38
N GLY A 146 -17.02 -11.99 11.84
CA GLY A 146 -17.71 -10.73 12.05
C GLY A 146 -18.12 -10.06 10.75
N SER A 147 -19.12 -9.18 10.81
CA SER A 147 -19.51 -8.29 9.70
C SER A 147 -19.02 -6.86 9.88
N THR A 148 -18.71 -6.41 11.10
CA THR A 148 -18.31 -5.00 11.35
C THR A 148 -17.11 -4.85 12.30
N GLN A 149 -16.46 -3.69 12.27
CA GLN A 149 -15.42 -3.34 13.27
C GLN A 149 -15.93 -3.30 14.71
N ALA A 150 -17.23 -3.16 14.94
CA ALA A 150 -17.83 -3.13 16.27
C ALA A 150 -18.02 -4.54 16.87
N ASP A 151 -17.71 -5.58 16.12
CA ASP A 151 -18.00 -6.95 16.50
C ASP A 151 -17.05 -7.45 17.59
N ARG A 152 -17.65 -8.02 18.64
CA ARG A 152 -16.94 -8.57 19.80
C ARG A 152 -17.81 -9.59 20.52
N LEU A 153 -17.19 -10.64 21.07
CA LEU A 153 -17.79 -11.53 22.05
C LEU A 153 -17.33 -11.13 23.45
N VAL A 154 -18.26 -10.74 24.30
CA VAL A 154 -17.99 -10.46 25.72
C VAL A 154 -18.41 -11.67 26.55
N ILE A 155 -17.47 -12.18 27.36
CA ILE A 155 -17.66 -13.33 28.23
C ILE A 155 -17.66 -12.84 29.68
N ASN A 156 -18.86 -12.77 30.25
CA ASN A 156 -19.11 -12.44 31.64
C ASN A 156 -19.21 -13.72 32.48
N GLY A 157 -18.43 -13.79 33.57
CA GLY A 157 -18.42 -14.93 34.49
C GLY A 157 -17.17 -15.80 34.37
N ASN A 158 -17.04 -16.74 35.29
CA ASN A 158 -15.82 -17.50 35.52
C ASN A 158 -15.86 -18.87 34.83
N ASP A 159 -14.69 -19.50 34.68
CA ASP A 159 -14.54 -20.91 34.30
C ASP A 159 -15.15 -21.25 32.91
N ASN A 160 -15.24 -20.28 31.99
CA ASN A 160 -15.65 -20.53 30.61
C ASN A 160 -14.48 -21.04 29.77
N ARG A 161 -14.79 -21.74 28.68
CA ARG A 161 -13.78 -22.33 27.78
C ARG A 161 -14.13 -22.08 26.32
N LEU A 162 -13.16 -21.60 25.55
CA LEU A 162 -13.22 -21.53 24.08
C LEU A 162 -12.19 -22.49 23.50
N LEU A 163 -12.63 -23.51 22.79
CA LEU A 163 -11.80 -24.61 22.33
C LEU A 163 -11.94 -24.82 20.82
N GLY A 164 -10.84 -24.93 20.08
CA GLY A 164 -10.85 -25.37 18.68
C GLY A 164 -11.61 -24.47 17.70
N LEU A 165 -11.63 -23.16 17.93
CA LEU A 165 -12.37 -22.16 17.14
C LEU A 165 -11.45 -21.26 16.32
N GLY A 166 -11.93 -20.81 15.16
CA GLY A 166 -11.32 -19.74 14.37
C GLY A 166 -12.12 -18.44 14.48
N PHE A 167 -11.46 -17.30 14.63
CA PHE A 167 -12.07 -15.98 14.63
C PHE A 167 -11.53 -15.15 13.47
N ILE A 168 -12.43 -14.65 12.63
CA ILE A 168 -12.13 -13.77 11.50
C ILE A 168 -12.84 -12.45 11.76
N TYR A 169 -12.10 -11.35 11.76
CA TYR A 169 -12.65 -10.01 11.93
C TYR A 169 -13.47 -9.85 13.22
N TYR A 170 -12.93 -10.33 14.34
CA TYR A 170 -13.72 -10.50 15.57
C TYR A 170 -12.86 -10.45 16.84
N ASP A 171 -13.23 -9.57 17.79
CA ASP A 171 -12.56 -9.40 19.09
C ASP A 171 -13.22 -10.26 20.19
N VAL A 172 -12.46 -10.67 21.21
CA VAL A 172 -12.99 -11.44 22.36
C VAL A 172 -12.50 -10.86 23.69
N LEU A 173 -13.45 -10.53 24.58
CA LEU A 173 -13.18 -9.93 25.89
C LEU A 173 -13.69 -10.81 27.04
N PHE A 174 -12.83 -11.11 28.01
CA PHE A 174 -13.15 -11.85 29.22
C PHE A 174 -13.29 -10.93 30.43
N ASN A 175 -14.49 -10.84 31.00
CA ASN A 175 -14.74 -10.05 32.21
C ASN A 175 -14.62 -10.85 33.51
N GLY A 176 -14.64 -12.19 33.44
CA GLY A 176 -14.47 -13.07 34.59
C GLY A 176 -13.10 -13.75 34.69
N SER A 177 -12.97 -14.62 35.68
CA SER A 177 -11.73 -15.31 36.08
C SER A 177 -11.68 -16.77 35.61
N ASN A 178 -10.49 -17.36 35.60
CA ASN A 178 -10.25 -18.78 35.28
C ASN A 178 -10.81 -19.22 33.91
N ASN A 179 -10.96 -18.29 32.97
CA ASN A 179 -11.38 -18.63 31.62
C ASN A 179 -10.21 -19.22 30.84
N ARG A 180 -10.50 -20.15 29.91
CA ARG A 180 -9.50 -20.84 29.09
C ARG A 180 -9.78 -20.66 27.61
N VAL A 181 -8.77 -20.26 26.86
CA VAL A 181 -8.76 -20.27 25.39
C VAL A 181 -7.71 -21.26 24.94
N GLN A 182 -8.12 -22.23 24.12
CA GLN A 182 -7.21 -23.27 23.65
C GLN A 182 -7.44 -23.71 22.21
N ASP A 183 -6.36 -23.93 21.46
CA ASP A 183 -6.41 -24.43 20.08
C ASP A 183 -7.22 -23.48 19.17
N VAL A 184 -7.13 -22.17 19.45
CA VAL A 184 -7.91 -21.12 18.78
C VAL A 184 -7.04 -20.32 17.82
N TRP A 185 -7.56 -20.03 16.63
CA TRP A 185 -6.94 -19.12 15.67
C TRP A 185 -7.69 -17.80 15.62
N SER A 186 -6.99 -16.69 15.48
CA SER A 186 -7.58 -15.36 15.33
C SER A 186 -6.82 -14.54 14.29
N GLY A 187 -7.55 -13.99 13.32
CA GLY A 187 -7.01 -13.12 12.26
C GLY A 187 -6.41 -13.83 11.05
N LEU A 188 -6.36 -15.15 11.04
CA LEU A 188 -6.04 -15.95 9.85
C LEU A 188 -7.29 -16.20 9.02
N GLN A 189 -7.12 -16.33 7.71
CA GLN A 189 -8.12 -16.97 6.84
C GLN A 189 -8.25 -18.46 7.19
N GLU A 190 -9.30 -19.11 6.69
CA GLU A 190 -9.63 -20.51 6.96
C GLU A 190 -8.46 -21.47 6.67
N SER A 191 -7.70 -21.18 5.61
CA SER A 191 -6.51 -21.95 5.20
C SER A 191 -5.39 -21.98 6.25
N GLY A 192 -5.34 -20.98 7.14
CA GLY A 192 -4.25 -20.78 8.09
C GLY A 192 -2.95 -20.25 7.48
N GLN A 193 -2.92 -19.97 6.17
CA GLN A 193 -1.70 -19.59 5.45
C GLN A 193 -1.62 -18.09 5.11
N ALA A 194 -2.72 -17.37 5.26
CA ALA A 194 -2.84 -15.94 4.97
C ALA A 194 -3.59 -15.22 6.10
N ILE A 195 -3.24 -13.94 6.30
CA ILE A 195 -3.93 -13.05 7.23
C ILE A 195 -5.22 -12.57 6.58
N PHE A 196 -6.29 -12.48 7.36
CA PHE A 196 -7.49 -11.78 6.96
C PHE A 196 -7.28 -10.27 7.12
N PHE A 197 -7.45 -9.54 6.03
CA PHE A 197 -7.55 -8.09 6.03
C PHE A 197 -8.87 -7.69 5.40
N LEU A 198 -9.58 -6.76 6.02
CA LEU A 198 -10.85 -6.26 5.46
C LEU A 198 -10.56 -5.66 4.08
N ARG A 199 -11.24 -6.15 3.04
CA ARG A 199 -10.99 -5.79 1.65
C ARG A 199 -9.53 -6.00 1.21
N GLY A 200 -8.77 -6.89 1.86
CA GLY A 200 -7.34 -7.06 1.59
C GLY A 200 -6.48 -5.82 1.89
N ASP A 201 -6.98 -4.88 2.72
CA ASP A 201 -6.23 -3.70 3.15
C ASP A 201 -5.59 -3.94 4.52
N PRO A 202 -4.26 -4.12 4.60
CA PRO A 202 -3.57 -4.40 5.85
C PRO A 202 -3.56 -3.20 6.82
N THR A 203 -4.01 -2.03 6.36
CA THR A 203 -4.16 -0.85 7.20
C THR A 203 -5.48 -0.84 7.97
N VAL A 204 -6.39 -1.78 7.72
CA VAL A 204 -7.56 -1.98 8.56
C VAL A 204 -7.26 -3.07 9.58
N ASP A 205 -7.54 -2.80 10.86
CA ASP A 205 -7.34 -3.77 11.93
C ASP A 205 -8.14 -5.05 11.66
N SER A 206 -7.48 -6.21 11.67
CA SER A 206 -8.14 -7.51 11.52
C SER A 206 -8.97 -7.89 12.74
N ARG A 207 -8.89 -7.08 13.82
CA ARG A 207 -9.60 -7.28 15.10
C ARG A 207 -9.20 -8.58 15.78
N ALA A 208 -8.06 -9.14 15.42
CA ALA A 208 -7.53 -10.38 15.96
C ALA A 208 -6.96 -10.16 17.36
N SER A 209 -7.83 -9.92 18.34
CA SER A 209 -7.42 -9.60 19.70
C SER A 209 -8.19 -10.41 20.74
N PHE A 210 -7.50 -10.70 21.83
CA PHE A 210 -8.10 -11.14 23.08
C PHE A 210 -7.75 -10.15 24.19
N GLY A 211 -8.66 -9.98 25.13
CA GLY A 211 -8.35 -9.24 26.34
C GLY A 211 -9.12 -9.76 27.53
N ASP A 212 -8.64 -9.42 28.71
CA ASP A 212 -9.42 -9.57 29.93
C ASP A 212 -9.62 -8.23 30.67
N ALA A 213 -10.53 -8.26 31.64
CA ALA A 213 -10.83 -7.12 32.50
C ALA A 213 -9.89 -7.06 33.71
N THR A 214 -9.67 -5.85 34.23
CA THR A 214 -8.74 -5.58 35.35
C THR A 214 -9.04 -6.40 36.62
N ALA A 215 -10.30 -6.76 36.85
CA ALA A 215 -10.71 -7.52 38.04
C ALA A 215 -10.52 -9.05 37.89
N SER A 216 -10.21 -9.55 36.69
CA SER A 216 -10.08 -10.98 36.44
C SER A 216 -8.80 -11.58 37.03
N VAL A 217 -8.82 -12.88 37.29
CA VAL A 217 -7.68 -13.65 37.83
C VAL A 217 -7.57 -14.99 37.10
N GLY A 218 -6.36 -15.43 36.77
CA GLY A 218 -6.11 -16.82 36.38
C GLY A 218 -6.59 -17.22 34.98
N ASN A 219 -6.84 -16.27 34.07
CA ASN A 219 -7.20 -16.59 32.69
C ASN A 219 -6.01 -17.22 31.93
N VAL A 220 -6.28 -18.21 31.08
CA VAL A 220 -5.26 -19.01 30.39
C VAL A 220 -5.48 -18.99 28.88
N PHE A 221 -4.42 -18.66 28.13
CA PHE A 221 -4.34 -18.78 26.67
C PHE A 221 -3.27 -19.82 26.34
N ARG A 222 -3.66 -20.92 25.68
CA ARG A 222 -2.78 -22.05 25.38
C ARG A 222 -2.91 -22.47 23.93
N ASN A 223 -1.80 -22.64 23.22
CA ASN A 223 -1.82 -23.07 21.81
C ASN A 223 -2.75 -22.21 20.95
N VAL A 224 -2.69 -20.89 21.13
CA VAL A 224 -3.43 -19.95 20.28
C VAL A 224 -2.54 -19.44 19.15
N VAL A 225 -3.15 -19.14 18.00
CA VAL A 225 -2.48 -18.47 16.88
C VAL A 225 -3.17 -17.14 16.66
N ILE A 226 -2.43 -16.04 16.78
CA ILE A 226 -2.99 -14.68 16.61
C ILE A 226 -2.12 -13.89 15.65
N THR A 227 -2.73 -13.35 14.60
CA THR A 227 -2.03 -12.60 13.57
C THR A 227 -2.87 -11.45 13.01
N GLY A 228 -2.23 -10.41 12.49
CA GLY A 228 -2.88 -9.26 11.86
C GLY A 228 -3.43 -8.20 12.85
N SER A 229 -3.30 -8.41 14.16
CA SER A 229 -3.73 -7.42 15.17
C SER A 229 -2.95 -6.11 15.04
N ARG A 230 -3.63 -4.98 14.89
CA ARG A 230 -2.94 -3.68 14.77
C ARG A 230 -2.56 -3.07 16.12
N THR A 231 -3.22 -3.46 17.20
CA THR A 231 -3.03 -2.89 18.54
C THR A 231 -2.20 -3.82 19.42
N VAL A 232 -2.83 -4.87 19.94
CA VAL A 232 -2.22 -5.90 20.79
C VAL A 232 -2.96 -7.22 20.53
N ALA A 233 -2.24 -8.33 20.37
CA ALA A 233 -2.83 -9.66 20.18
C ALA A 233 -3.53 -10.17 21.46
N ILE A 234 -2.89 -10.03 22.62
CA ILE A 234 -3.48 -10.35 23.93
C ILE A 234 -3.17 -9.25 24.94
N THR A 235 -4.21 -8.65 25.53
CA THR A 235 -4.06 -7.73 26.66
C THR A 235 -4.50 -8.38 27.97
N MET A 236 -3.56 -8.62 28.88
CA MET A 236 -3.81 -9.14 30.22
C MET A 236 -3.88 -7.99 31.24
N ARG A 237 -5.09 -7.54 31.56
CA ARG A 237 -5.39 -6.52 32.58
C ARG A 237 -5.64 -7.13 33.96
N GLY A 238 -6.12 -8.38 34.00
CA GLY A 238 -6.32 -9.17 35.22
C GLY A 238 -5.01 -9.55 35.92
N ARG A 239 -5.02 -10.48 36.89
CA ARG A 239 -3.82 -10.99 37.57
C ARG A 239 -3.62 -12.48 37.35
N ASP A 240 -2.41 -12.98 37.59
CA ASP A 240 -2.09 -14.42 37.67
C ASP A 240 -2.47 -15.26 36.43
N GLY A 241 -2.65 -14.63 35.28
CA GLY A 241 -2.98 -15.33 34.03
C GLY A 241 -1.77 -16.00 33.38
N THR A 242 -2.01 -16.88 32.41
CA THR A 242 -0.97 -17.61 31.69
C THR A 242 -1.13 -17.52 30.17
N ILE A 243 -0.04 -17.28 29.45
CA ILE A 243 0.05 -17.43 28.00
C ILE A 243 1.15 -18.46 27.70
N GLU A 244 0.79 -19.57 27.04
CA GLU A 244 1.75 -20.63 26.77
C GLU A 244 1.58 -21.35 25.42
N ASN A 245 2.70 -21.84 24.89
CA ASN A 245 2.75 -22.67 23.68
C ASN A 245 2.04 -22.02 22.47
N SER A 246 2.03 -20.69 22.37
CA SER A 246 1.23 -19.94 21.40
C SER A 246 2.09 -19.26 20.34
N LEU A 247 1.48 -18.95 19.20
CA LEU A 247 2.11 -18.35 18.02
C LEU A 247 1.54 -16.95 17.75
N PHE A 248 2.43 -15.98 17.54
CA PHE A 248 2.06 -14.59 17.30
C PHE A 248 2.72 -14.07 16.03
N GLY A 249 1.91 -13.48 15.15
CA GLY A 249 2.36 -12.88 13.90
C GLY A 249 2.81 -13.87 12.83
N THR A 250 2.45 -15.15 12.94
CA THR A 250 2.84 -16.19 11.98
C THR A 250 1.64 -16.73 11.21
N ARG A 251 1.91 -17.62 10.26
CA ARG A 251 0.92 -18.59 9.76
C ARG A 251 0.56 -19.59 10.85
N ALA A 252 -0.47 -20.41 10.61
CA ALA A 252 -0.92 -21.46 11.51
C ALA A 252 0.16 -22.53 11.83
N ASP A 253 1.09 -22.77 10.91
CA ASP A 253 2.23 -23.69 11.10
C ASP A 253 3.42 -23.03 11.84
N GLY A 254 3.30 -21.75 12.19
CA GLY A 254 4.34 -20.97 12.86
C GLY A 254 5.43 -20.45 11.93
N THR A 255 5.31 -20.63 10.61
CA THR A 255 6.22 -20.04 9.62
C THR A 255 5.83 -18.60 9.28
N VAL A 256 6.80 -17.85 8.78
CA VAL A 256 6.58 -16.51 8.21
C VAL A 256 6.99 -16.56 6.73
N PRO A 257 6.20 -15.99 5.79
CA PRO A 257 6.62 -15.94 4.40
C PRO A 257 7.97 -15.23 4.25
N THR A 258 8.70 -15.54 3.18
CA THR A 258 9.94 -14.81 2.89
C THR A 258 9.64 -13.33 2.63
N ILE A 259 10.25 -12.46 3.43
CA ILE A 259 10.14 -11.00 3.31
C ILE A 259 11.43 -10.49 2.68
N ALA A 260 11.30 -9.66 1.65
CA ALA A 260 12.45 -9.04 0.99
C ALA A 260 13.16 -8.06 1.94
N ALA A 261 14.49 -8.01 1.90
CA ALA A 261 15.30 -7.23 2.85
C ALA A 261 15.02 -5.71 2.78
N ASP A 262 14.70 -5.20 1.60
CA ASP A 262 14.31 -3.80 1.35
C ASP A 262 12.93 -3.43 1.94
N ARG A 263 12.08 -4.42 2.22
CA ARG A 263 10.73 -4.25 2.80
C ARG A 263 10.63 -4.60 4.28
N LYS A 264 11.58 -5.38 4.81
CA LYS A 264 11.62 -5.74 6.22
C LYS A 264 11.59 -4.48 7.08
N CYS A 265 10.67 -4.45 8.04
CA CYS A 265 10.46 -3.32 8.96
C CYS A 265 10.07 -1.99 8.31
N ARG A 266 9.44 -2.06 7.14
CA ARG A 266 8.82 -0.92 6.47
C ARG A 266 7.30 -1.03 6.59
N PRO A 267 6.64 -0.30 7.50
CA PRO A 267 5.22 -0.48 7.77
C PRO A 267 4.32 -0.02 6.61
N ASN A 268 4.85 0.82 5.71
CA ASN A 268 4.21 1.28 4.49
C ASN A 268 4.56 0.44 3.25
N ALA A 269 5.47 -0.55 3.35
CA ALA A 269 5.85 -1.40 2.23
C ALA A 269 4.84 -2.55 2.08
N ARG A 270 3.86 -2.44 1.18
CA ARG A 270 2.66 -3.30 1.19
C ARG A 270 2.81 -4.61 0.42
N TYR A 271 3.56 -4.63 -0.67
CA TYR A 271 3.70 -5.85 -1.50
C TYR A 271 4.75 -6.80 -0.95
N HIS A 272 4.50 -8.10 -1.05
CA HIS A 272 5.44 -9.16 -0.61
C HIS A 272 6.02 -8.93 0.79
N ASN A 273 5.24 -8.24 1.63
CA ASN A 273 5.55 -8.01 3.03
C ASN A 273 4.54 -8.75 3.88
N TRP A 274 4.93 -9.02 5.11
CA TRP A 274 4.10 -9.77 6.05
C TRP A 274 3.76 -8.91 7.25
N PHE A 275 2.48 -8.56 7.38
CA PHE A 275 1.97 -7.73 8.45
C PHE A 275 1.35 -8.58 9.56
N GLY A 276 2.19 -9.36 10.25
CA GLY A 276 1.76 -10.27 11.33
C GLY A 276 1.10 -9.57 12.52
N GLY A 277 1.14 -8.24 12.59
CA GLY A 277 0.50 -7.46 13.64
C GLY A 277 1.39 -7.27 14.87
N ALA A 278 0.75 -7.10 16.02
CA ALA A 278 1.38 -6.79 17.30
C ALA A 278 1.49 -8.00 18.24
N GLY A 279 2.36 -7.87 19.25
CA GLY A 279 2.57 -8.86 20.30
C GLY A 279 1.57 -8.76 21.45
N ILE A 280 2.01 -9.07 22.67
CA ILE A 280 1.17 -9.12 23.89
C ILE A 280 1.49 -7.99 24.87
N GLN A 281 0.53 -7.69 25.74
CA GLN A 281 0.68 -6.72 26.82
C GLN A 281 0.27 -7.30 28.17
N LEU A 282 1.15 -7.17 29.16
CA LEU A 282 0.96 -7.55 30.56
C LEU A 282 0.73 -6.28 31.40
N ALA A 283 -0.53 -5.90 31.57
CA ALA A 283 -0.90 -4.66 32.25
C ALA A 283 -0.96 -4.79 33.79
N ASN A 284 -0.71 -5.99 34.34
CA ASN A 284 -0.76 -6.27 35.78
C ASN A 284 0.31 -7.30 36.22
N THR A 285 0.16 -7.86 37.43
CA THR A 285 1.15 -8.71 38.10
C THR A 285 0.80 -10.21 38.09
N GLY A 286 1.82 -11.06 38.27
CA GLY A 286 1.67 -12.50 38.50
C GLY A 286 1.50 -13.33 37.22
N HIS A 287 1.59 -12.71 36.05
CA HIS A 287 1.42 -13.40 34.78
C HIS A 287 2.59 -14.33 34.48
N THR A 288 2.30 -15.44 33.81
CA THR A 288 3.31 -16.35 33.26
C THR A 288 3.20 -16.40 31.74
N VAL A 289 4.28 -16.04 31.04
CA VAL A 289 4.39 -16.12 29.57
C VAL A 289 5.51 -17.07 29.22
N ARG A 290 5.19 -18.25 28.68
CA ARG A 290 6.24 -19.25 28.39
C ARG A 290 6.05 -20.09 27.14
N ASN A 291 7.16 -20.52 26.56
CA ASN A 291 7.19 -21.40 25.39
C ASN A 291 6.42 -20.84 24.18
N ASN A 292 6.28 -19.53 24.06
CA ASN A 292 5.58 -18.90 22.93
C ASN A 292 6.58 -18.53 21.83
N ARG A 293 6.06 -18.36 20.61
CA ARG A 293 6.84 -17.89 19.46
C ARG A 293 6.25 -16.61 18.89
N PHE A 294 7.08 -15.61 18.71
CA PHE A 294 6.75 -14.31 18.12
C PHE A 294 7.61 -14.11 16.88
N ALA A 295 7.01 -14.02 15.70
CA ALA A 295 7.73 -13.80 14.46
C ALA A 295 6.86 -13.00 13.50
N GLY A 296 7.47 -12.27 12.56
CA GLY A 296 6.71 -11.51 11.56
C GLY A 296 5.91 -10.33 12.13
N LEU A 297 6.27 -9.84 13.33
CA LEU A 297 5.57 -8.73 13.98
C LEU A 297 5.83 -7.41 13.25
N LEU A 298 4.80 -6.94 12.56
CA LEU A 298 4.72 -5.67 11.88
C LEU A 298 3.24 -5.42 11.59
N TRP A 299 2.73 -4.23 11.88
CA TRP A 299 1.41 -3.82 11.40
C TRP A 299 1.58 -2.78 10.30
N ALA A 300 0.69 -2.79 9.30
CA ALA A 300 0.80 -1.86 8.19
C ALA A 300 0.40 -0.46 8.61
N SER A 301 1.30 0.50 8.45
CA SER A 301 1.05 1.90 8.72
C SER A 301 1.21 2.69 7.44
N ASN A 302 0.32 3.64 7.27
CA ASN A 302 0.53 4.62 6.22
C ASN A 302 1.66 5.60 6.59
N ASP A 303 1.89 5.83 7.88
CA ASP A 303 3.06 6.59 8.33
C ASP A 303 4.32 5.71 8.20
N PRO A 304 5.24 6.01 7.25
CA PRO A 304 6.49 5.26 7.10
C PRO A 304 7.35 5.36 8.36
N ASN A 305 7.15 6.40 9.17
CA ASN A 305 7.88 6.66 10.38
C ASN A 305 7.17 6.16 11.65
N ASN A 306 6.16 5.31 11.53
CA ASN A 306 5.41 4.80 12.67
C ASN A 306 6.15 3.68 13.44
N THR A 307 6.17 3.78 14.77
CA THR A 307 6.91 2.87 15.65
C THR A 307 6.35 1.45 15.58
N PRO A 308 7.13 0.44 15.16
CA PRO A 308 6.64 -0.94 15.07
C PRO A 308 6.32 -1.53 16.46
N PRO A 309 5.49 -2.59 16.51
CA PRO A 309 4.98 -3.14 17.76
C PRO A 309 6.05 -3.91 18.54
N VAL A 310 5.94 -3.90 19.87
CA VAL A 310 6.73 -4.73 20.79
C VAL A 310 6.18 -6.15 20.81
N ALA A 311 7.04 -7.17 20.97
CA ALA A 311 6.57 -8.55 21.07
C ALA A 311 5.95 -8.88 22.44
N ILE A 312 6.60 -8.47 23.54
CA ILE A 312 6.09 -8.61 24.90
C ILE A 312 6.26 -7.30 25.66
N ASP A 313 5.17 -6.63 25.99
CA ASP A 313 5.17 -5.38 26.77
C ASP A 313 4.72 -5.63 28.21
N ILE A 314 5.51 -5.20 29.20
CA ILE A 314 5.31 -5.49 30.62
C ILE A 314 5.20 -4.17 31.40
N ASP A 315 3.97 -3.82 31.78
CA ASP A 315 3.68 -2.55 32.46
C ASP A 315 3.80 -2.63 33.98
N LYS A 316 3.68 -3.83 34.56
CA LYS A 316 3.66 -4.06 36.01
C LYS A 316 4.61 -5.19 36.43
N GLY A 317 4.82 -5.28 37.74
CA GLY A 317 5.84 -6.14 38.34
C GLY A 317 5.45 -7.59 38.53
N ASN A 318 6.40 -8.41 38.99
CA ASN A 318 6.18 -9.81 39.42
C ASN A 318 5.62 -10.75 38.34
N ASN A 319 5.98 -10.54 37.08
CA ASN A 319 5.64 -11.44 35.98
C ASN A 319 6.83 -12.37 35.64
N LEU A 320 6.53 -13.57 35.16
CA LEU A 320 7.50 -14.55 34.67
C LEU A 320 7.39 -14.66 33.15
N VAL A 321 8.48 -14.40 32.44
CA VAL A 321 8.58 -14.56 30.98
C VAL A 321 9.75 -15.48 30.68
N GLU A 322 9.47 -16.70 30.22
CA GLU A 322 10.51 -17.71 30.04
C GLU A 322 10.39 -18.58 28.79
N ASN A 323 11.52 -19.02 28.25
CA ASN A 323 11.59 -19.95 27.12
C ASN A 323 10.81 -19.49 25.87
N ASN A 324 10.58 -18.19 25.68
CA ASN A 324 9.94 -17.68 24.48
C ASN A 324 10.97 -17.49 23.36
N ILE A 325 10.54 -17.68 22.11
CA ILE A 325 11.35 -17.49 20.91
C ILE A 325 10.82 -16.28 20.15
N ILE A 326 11.65 -15.27 19.91
CA ILE A 326 11.26 -14.00 19.29
C ILE A 326 12.14 -13.72 18.08
N GLY A 327 11.54 -13.41 16.94
CA GLY A 327 12.24 -13.13 15.68
C GLY A 327 12.66 -14.37 14.89
N ILE A 328 12.33 -15.58 15.35
CA ILE A 328 12.61 -16.85 14.66
C ILE A 328 11.30 -17.60 14.48
N ASP A 329 11.01 -18.06 13.26
CA ASP A 329 9.81 -18.82 12.94
C ASP A 329 9.97 -20.32 13.21
N SER A 330 8.89 -21.10 13.15
CA SER A 330 8.90 -22.54 13.46
C SER A 330 9.78 -23.39 12.53
N ALA A 331 10.12 -22.90 11.34
CA ALA A 331 11.06 -23.55 10.43
C ALA A 331 12.53 -23.18 10.74
N GLY A 332 12.78 -22.30 11.71
CA GLY A 332 14.10 -21.79 12.05
C GLY A 332 14.51 -20.56 11.22
N GLN A 333 13.61 -20.02 10.41
CA GLN A 333 13.89 -18.82 9.63
C GLN A 333 13.96 -17.60 10.56
N LYS A 334 15.09 -16.90 10.44
CA LYS A 334 15.48 -15.72 11.20
C LYS A 334 14.89 -14.45 10.59
N VAL A 335 13.63 -14.15 10.91
CA VAL A 335 12.88 -13.02 10.34
C VAL A 335 13.09 -11.71 11.09
N GLY A 336 13.53 -11.75 12.34
CA GLY A 336 13.73 -10.58 13.20
C GLY A 336 12.43 -9.94 13.68
N ILE A 337 12.56 -8.81 14.38
CA ILE A 337 11.45 -7.95 14.81
C ILE A 337 11.80 -6.47 14.58
N CYS A 338 10.79 -5.64 14.41
CA CYS A 338 10.98 -4.26 13.99
C CYS A 338 11.05 -3.24 15.14
N SER A 339 11.00 -3.73 16.38
CA SER A 339 10.97 -2.93 17.63
C SER A 339 11.67 -3.70 18.76
N ASP A 340 11.33 -3.38 20.01
CA ASP A 340 11.76 -4.14 21.18
C ASP A 340 11.17 -5.57 21.19
N ALA A 341 11.97 -6.57 21.56
CA ALA A 341 11.44 -7.93 21.76
C ALA A 341 10.66 -7.99 23.08
N ILE A 342 11.28 -7.50 24.15
CA ILE A 342 10.65 -7.43 25.45
C ILE A 342 10.84 -6.01 25.99
N ARG A 343 9.75 -5.36 26.37
CA ARG A 343 9.79 -4.05 27.02
C ARG A 343 9.21 -4.13 28.43
N MET A 344 9.85 -3.44 29.38
CA MET A 344 9.48 -3.50 30.79
C MET A 344 9.55 -2.14 31.46
N THR A 345 8.57 -1.84 32.33
CA THR A 345 8.52 -0.55 33.06
C THR A 345 8.47 -0.65 34.58
N ALA A 346 8.43 -1.88 35.12
CA ALA A 346 8.24 -2.15 36.55
C ALA A 346 9.21 -3.20 37.11
N SER A 347 9.21 -3.36 38.43
CA SER A 347 10.12 -4.22 39.20
C SER A 347 9.62 -5.64 39.49
N GLY A 348 10.52 -6.55 39.85
CA GLY A 348 10.17 -7.89 40.36
C GLY A 348 9.90 -8.92 39.28
N ASN A 349 10.06 -8.54 38.02
CA ASN A 349 9.84 -9.42 36.89
C ASN A 349 11.03 -10.35 36.67
N GLN A 350 10.77 -11.50 36.06
CA GLN A 350 11.76 -12.53 35.79
C GLN A 350 11.76 -12.89 34.31
N LEU A 351 12.86 -12.59 33.62
CA LEU A 351 13.09 -12.98 32.22
C LEU A 351 14.10 -14.13 32.19
N ARG A 352 13.69 -15.32 31.74
CA ARG A 352 14.56 -16.50 31.76
C ARG A 352 14.61 -17.22 30.42
N ASN A 353 15.79 -17.54 29.92
CA ASN A 353 15.96 -18.46 28.79
C ASN A 353 15.17 -18.07 27.52
N ASN A 354 14.87 -16.79 27.31
CA ASN A 354 14.23 -16.33 26.08
C ASN A 354 15.28 -16.25 24.97
N THR A 355 14.91 -16.58 23.74
CA THR A 355 15.79 -16.49 22.56
C THR A 355 15.27 -15.38 21.64
N ILE A 356 16.11 -14.41 21.31
CA ILE A 356 15.76 -13.22 20.54
C ILE A 356 16.68 -13.11 19.33
N TYR A 357 16.10 -12.93 18.15
CA TYR A 357 16.84 -12.65 16.92
C TYR A 357 16.44 -11.29 16.33
N GLY A 358 17.43 -10.52 15.89
CA GLY A 358 17.23 -9.35 15.01
C GLY A 358 16.32 -8.27 15.58
N ALA A 359 16.59 -7.80 16.81
CA ALA A 359 15.83 -6.72 17.44
C ALA A 359 16.46 -5.33 17.22
N GLY A 360 15.59 -4.33 17.04
CA GLY A 360 15.90 -2.91 17.19
C GLY A 360 16.28 -2.11 15.93
N VAL A 361 15.50 -1.03 15.75
CA VAL A 361 15.57 0.13 14.83
C VAL A 361 15.36 -0.07 13.32
N ARG A 362 14.49 0.81 12.80
CA ARG A 362 14.03 1.02 11.43
C ARG A 362 15.20 1.38 10.48
N ASN A 363 15.28 0.71 9.32
CA ASN A 363 16.34 0.86 8.31
C ASN A 363 16.42 2.26 7.62
N ASP A 364 15.70 3.30 8.04
CA ASP A 364 15.63 4.61 7.33
C ASP A 364 16.44 5.77 7.93
N ASP A 365 16.99 5.64 9.14
CA ASP A 365 17.71 6.77 9.75
C ASP A 365 19.14 6.41 10.19
N PRO A 366 20.10 6.30 9.25
CA PRO A 366 21.52 6.17 9.56
C PRO A 366 22.09 7.38 10.30
N GLY A 367 21.32 8.47 10.49
CA GLY A 367 21.73 9.65 11.26
C GLY A 367 21.53 9.51 12.77
N LYS A 368 20.78 8.52 13.25
CA LYS A 368 20.51 8.32 14.70
C LYS A 368 21.55 7.49 15.44
N THR A 369 22.64 7.10 14.78
CA THR A 369 23.77 6.40 15.42
C THR A 369 24.90 7.35 15.84
N THR A 370 24.66 8.67 15.92
CA THR A 370 25.70 9.59 16.39
C THR A 370 26.07 9.32 17.84
N THR A 371 27.38 9.25 18.07
CA THR A 371 28.04 9.22 19.37
C THR A 371 27.40 10.20 20.35
N GLY A 372 26.62 9.68 21.31
CA GLY A 372 26.06 10.46 22.41
C GLY A 372 24.54 10.46 22.52
N GLU A 373 23.79 10.08 21.48
CA GLU A 373 22.34 9.89 21.57
C GLU A 373 21.97 8.42 21.80
N GLN A 374 21.04 8.18 22.73
CA GLN A 374 20.58 6.84 23.09
C GLN A 374 19.78 6.23 21.91
N PRO A 375 20.04 4.96 21.49
CA PRO A 375 19.18 4.28 20.51
C PRO A 375 17.72 4.27 21.01
N GLN A 376 16.69 4.23 20.16
CA GLN A 376 15.28 4.33 20.61
C GLN A 376 14.66 2.95 20.96
N THR A 377 15.34 1.83 20.70
CA THR A 377 14.86 0.44 20.92
C THR A 377 16.03 -0.49 21.30
N GLY A 378 15.75 -1.67 21.89
CA GLY A 378 16.70 -2.73 22.27
C GLY A 378 16.10 -4.13 22.24
N ALA A 379 16.90 -5.19 22.35
CA ALA A 379 16.35 -6.55 22.46
C ALA A 379 15.48 -6.69 23.72
N ILE A 380 16.00 -6.22 24.86
CA ILE A 380 15.24 -6.06 26.11
C ILE A 380 15.31 -4.58 26.53
N GLY A 381 14.20 -3.87 26.33
CA GLY A 381 14.04 -2.45 26.68
C GLY A 381 13.51 -2.29 28.11
N ILE A 382 14.17 -1.45 28.91
CA ILE A 382 13.77 -1.16 30.30
C ILE A 382 13.57 0.36 30.44
N SER A 383 12.32 0.80 30.53
CA SER A 383 11.96 2.22 30.58
C SER A 383 11.13 2.53 31.84
N GLY A 384 11.63 3.39 32.72
CA GLY A 384 10.93 3.80 33.95
C GLY A 384 11.81 4.64 34.88
N SER A 385 11.23 5.34 35.85
CA SER A 385 11.95 6.30 36.70
C SER A 385 12.48 5.69 38.01
N GLY A 386 13.80 5.57 38.15
CA GLY A 386 14.47 5.34 39.45
C GLY A 386 14.13 4.01 40.15
N VAL A 387 13.78 4.06 41.44
CA VAL A 387 13.52 2.90 42.34
C VAL A 387 12.32 2.02 41.92
N SER A 388 11.48 2.48 40.97
CA SER A 388 10.31 1.74 40.48
C SER A 388 10.65 0.49 39.65
N LEU A 389 11.92 0.32 39.28
CA LEU A 389 12.41 -0.83 38.51
C LEU A 389 12.95 -1.98 39.38
N GLY A 390 13.19 -1.76 40.69
CA GLY A 390 13.50 -2.79 41.70
C GLY A 390 14.32 -4.01 41.21
N ALA A 391 14.05 -5.21 41.75
CA ALA A 391 14.77 -6.43 41.41
C ALA A 391 14.19 -7.14 40.18
N ASN A 392 14.61 -6.74 38.99
CA ASN A 392 14.33 -7.52 37.78
C ASN A 392 15.43 -8.56 37.56
N LEU A 393 15.05 -9.83 37.59
CA LEU A 393 15.94 -10.96 37.37
C LEU A 393 15.94 -11.32 35.88
N MET A 394 17.10 -11.26 35.25
CA MET A 394 17.30 -11.64 33.86
C MET A 394 18.43 -12.65 33.81
N ARG A 395 18.19 -13.84 33.23
CA ARG A 395 19.16 -14.94 33.19
C ARG A 395 18.96 -15.84 31.97
N GLY A 396 20.04 -16.26 31.33
CA GLY A 396 19.98 -17.19 30.20
C GLY A 396 19.30 -16.65 28.95
N ASN A 397 19.01 -15.35 28.86
CA ASN A 397 18.36 -14.77 27.67
C ASN A 397 19.39 -14.61 26.55
N LEU A 398 19.11 -15.23 25.41
CA LEU A 398 19.98 -15.26 24.24
C LEU A 398 19.55 -14.22 23.22
N THR A 399 20.51 -13.49 22.66
CA THR A 399 20.27 -12.45 21.64
C THR A 399 21.29 -12.58 20.52
N GLU A 400 20.80 -12.60 19.28
CA GLU A 400 21.59 -12.75 18.05
C GLU A 400 21.16 -11.71 16.99
N ASP A 401 22.12 -11.25 16.18
CA ASP A 401 22.05 -10.25 15.11
C ASP A 401 21.22 -9.01 15.45
N SER A 402 21.21 -8.61 16.72
CA SER A 402 20.46 -7.43 17.16
C SER A 402 21.32 -6.18 16.92
N ILE A 403 20.84 -5.33 16.01
CA ILE A 403 21.47 -4.04 15.69
C ILE A 403 21.44 -3.11 16.92
N ALA A 404 20.44 -3.29 17.78
CA ALA A 404 20.34 -2.60 19.06
C ALA A 404 21.02 -3.37 20.21
N PRO A 405 21.44 -2.68 21.29
CA PRO A 405 22.02 -3.36 22.45
C PRO A 405 21.05 -4.37 23.08
N VAL A 406 21.60 -5.48 23.61
CA VAL A 406 20.84 -6.51 24.34
C VAL A 406 19.95 -5.92 25.42
N PHE A 407 20.46 -4.95 26.19
CA PHE A 407 19.71 -4.20 27.17
C PHE A 407 19.73 -2.71 26.88
N PHE A 408 18.55 -2.10 26.80
CA PHE A 408 18.36 -0.69 26.50
C PHE A 408 17.67 0.06 27.66
N PHE A 409 18.14 1.26 28.00
CA PHE A 409 17.79 1.98 29.23
C PHE A 409 17.51 3.48 28.99
N PRO A 410 16.41 3.85 28.31
CA PRO A 410 16.15 5.23 27.88
C PRO A 410 15.96 6.21 29.04
N SER A 411 15.41 5.75 30.17
CA SER A 411 14.89 6.64 31.22
C SER A 411 15.27 6.24 32.65
N VAL A 412 16.23 5.34 32.83
CA VAL A 412 16.64 4.82 34.15
C VAL A 412 17.80 5.63 34.75
N SER A 413 18.18 5.34 36.01
CA SER A 413 19.28 6.07 36.66
C SER A 413 20.62 5.85 35.93
N VAL A 414 21.43 6.90 35.83
CA VAL A 414 22.77 6.83 35.21
C VAL A 414 23.63 5.75 35.85
N LYS A 415 23.48 5.51 37.16
CA LYS A 415 24.23 4.45 37.82
C LYS A 415 23.90 3.06 37.31
N TYR A 416 22.65 2.79 36.96
CA TYR A 416 22.26 1.52 36.38
C TYR A 416 22.62 1.43 34.90
N SER A 417 22.34 2.48 34.11
CA SER A 417 22.67 2.54 32.68
C SER A 417 24.17 2.43 32.39
N TYR A 418 25.02 2.84 33.34
CA TYR A 418 26.48 2.85 33.22
C TYR A 418 27.22 1.82 34.11
N PHE A 419 26.53 1.08 34.99
CA PHE A 419 27.16 0.00 35.79
C PHE A 419 27.87 -1.03 34.90
N ASN A 420 29.16 -1.26 35.13
CA ASN A 420 29.94 -2.26 34.40
C ASN A 420 29.80 -3.62 35.10
N PRO A 421 29.41 -4.70 34.38
CA PRO A 421 29.38 -6.05 34.95
C PRO A 421 30.80 -6.58 35.21
N ALA A 422 30.88 -7.75 35.84
CA ALA A 422 32.12 -8.43 36.20
C ALA A 422 33.12 -8.51 35.04
N LYS A 423 34.40 -8.26 35.33
CA LYS A 423 35.47 -8.24 34.35
C LYS A 423 36.14 -9.60 34.27
N VAL A 424 36.42 -10.08 33.05
CA VAL A 424 37.29 -11.24 32.83
C VAL A 424 38.75 -10.80 32.93
N THR A 425 39.56 -11.49 33.73
CA THR A 425 40.99 -11.20 33.90
C THR A 425 41.90 -12.28 33.35
N ALA A 426 41.42 -13.53 33.27
CA ALA A 426 42.15 -14.61 32.60
C ALA A 426 41.22 -15.67 32.00
N ILE A 427 41.64 -16.22 30.86
CA ILE A 427 41.05 -17.39 30.22
C ILE A 427 42.17 -18.41 30.05
N SER A 428 42.05 -19.58 30.69
CA SER A 428 43.06 -20.64 30.63
C SER A 428 42.40 -21.99 30.41
N GLY A 429 42.63 -22.57 29.23
CA GLY A 429 41.98 -23.81 28.82
C GLY A 429 40.46 -23.67 28.82
N ARG A 430 39.79 -24.35 29.75
CA ARG A 430 38.33 -24.29 29.92
C ARG A 430 37.88 -23.47 31.14
N THR A 431 38.83 -22.88 31.86
CA THR A 431 38.57 -22.09 33.08
C THR A 431 38.64 -20.60 32.77
N VAL A 432 37.67 -19.86 33.30
CA VAL A 432 37.60 -18.40 33.17
C VAL A 432 37.60 -17.80 34.57
N SER A 433 38.44 -16.79 34.81
CA SER A 433 38.48 -16.06 36.09
C SER A 433 38.40 -14.56 35.88
N GLY A 434 37.98 -13.87 36.93
CA GLY A 434 37.71 -12.45 36.87
C GLY A 434 37.50 -11.79 38.22
N THR A 435 37.14 -10.50 38.15
CA THR A 435 36.90 -9.62 39.29
C THR A 435 35.58 -8.86 39.11
N SER A 436 35.30 -7.94 40.04
CA SER A 436 34.27 -6.89 39.84
C SER A 436 34.53 -6.10 38.56
N GLY A 437 33.49 -5.43 38.05
CA GLY A 437 33.60 -4.59 36.87
C GLY A 437 34.47 -3.36 37.10
N ASP A 438 35.07 -2.84 36.02
CA ASP A 438 35.84 -1.60 36.07
C ASP A 438 34.95 -0.40 36.46
N GLN A 439 35.55 0.67 37.00
CA GLN A 439 34.84 1.90 37.36
C GLN A 439 34.06 2.48 36.16
N ALA A 440 32.80 2.86 36.39
CA ALA A 440 31.96 3.46 35.36
C ALA A 440 32.21 4.97 35.24
N THR A 441 32.34 5.46 34.00
CA THR A 441 32.63 6.87 33.65
C THR A 441 31.52 7.46 32.75
N PRO A 442 30.36 7.85 33.32
CA PRO A 442 29.28 8.45 32.55
C PRO A 442 29.62 9.87 32.04
N PRO A 443 28.93 10.38 30.99
CA PRO A 443 29.09 11.76 30.54
C PRO A 443 28.74 12.81 31.61
N ALA A 444 29.33 14.00 31.50
CA ALA A 444 29.04 15.13 32.39
C ALA A 444 27.52 15.48 32.38
N PRO A 445 26.93 15.87 33.53
CA PRO A 445 27.54 16.25 34.80
C PRO A 445 27.78 15.09 35.80
N HIS A 446 27.60 13.84 35.38
CA HIS A 446 27.66 12.69 36.29
C HIS A 446 29.09 12.32 36.67
N GLN A 447 29.33 12.04 37.95
CA GLN A 447 30.65 11.64 38.45
C GLN A 447 30.89 10.13 38.24
N PRO A 448 32.14 9.71 38.00
CA PRO A 448 32.51 8.30 37.99
C PRO A 448 32.16 7.56 39.29
N PHE A 449 31.87 6.26 39.21
CA PHE A 449 31.50 5.45 40.38
C PHE A 449 31.96 3.98 40.25
N ASP A 450 32.22 3.36 41.41
CA ASP A 450 32.70 1.97 41.49
C ASP A 450 31.59 0.95 41.16
N CYS A 451 31.98 -0.17 40.54
CA CYS A 451 31.11 -1.25 40.10
C CYS A 451 31.39 -2.57 40.85
N ALA A 452 31.75 -2.46 42.13
CA ALA A 452 31.97 -3.59 43.02
C ALA A 452 30.73 -4.49 43.10
N CYS A 453 30.94 -5.81 42.98
CA CYS A 453 29.86 -6.80 42.99
C CYS A 453 30.19 -7.99 43.90
N PRO A 454 30.35 -7.78 45.22
CA PRO A 454 30.65 -8.86 46.15
C PRO A 454 29.47 -9.84 46.21
N ASN A 455 29.78 -11.14 46.20
CA ASN A 455 28.79 -12.23 46.22
C ASN A 455 27.79 -12.24 45.04
N CYS A 456 28.02 -11.44 44.00
CA CYS A 456 27.14 -11.43 42.83
C CYS A 456 27.24 -12.73 42.04
N VAL A 457 26.13 -13.10 41.39
CA VAL A 457 26.13 -14.19 40.41
C VAL A 457 26.58 -13.63 39.07
N VAL A 458 27.66 -14.14 38.52
CA VAL A 458 28.21 -13.79 37.21
C VAL A 458 27.75 -14.83 36.19
N GLU A 459 27.17 -14.37 35.08
CA GLU A 459 26.81 -15.19 33.93
C GLU A 459 27.73 -14.88 32.76
N LEU A 460 28.16 -15.92 32.02
CA LEU A 460 29.05 -15.80 30.87
C LEU A 460 28.32 -16.19 29.58
N PHE A 461 28.52 -15.39 28.53
CA PHE A 461 27.94 -15.64 27.22
C PHE A 461 29.00 -15.66 26.10
N LEU A 462 28.74 -16.43 25.05
CA LEU A 462 29.47 -16.37 23.78
C LEU A 462 28.93 -15.24 22.88
N ASP A 463 29.82 -14.66 22.08
CA ASP A 463 29.58 -13.62 21.08
C ASP A 463 30.56 -13.86 19.90
N ASN A 464 30.12 -13.65 18.66
CA ASN A 464 30.82 -14.08 17.44
C ASN A 464 31.79 -13.03 16.84
N ARG A 465 32.10 -11.96 17.58
CA ARG A 465 33.04 -10.89 17.17
C ARG A 465 32.63 -10.11 15.92
N ASP A 466 31.36 -10.10 15.53
CA ASP A 466 30.87 -9.40 14.33
C ASP A 466 30.67 -7.88 14.50
N GLY A 467 30.83 -7.37 15.72
CA GLY A 467 30.65 -5.95 16.08
C GLY A 467 29.29 -5.64 16.71
N ASN A 468 28.32 -6.56 16.61
CA ASN A 468 27.09 -6.51 17.39
C ASN A 468 27.38 -6.91 18.85
N ARG A 469 26.50 -6.51 19.77
CA ARG A 469 26.56 -6.95 21.16
C ARG A 469 25.55 -8.04 21.38
N GLU A 470 26.02 -9.25 21.61
CA GLU A 470 25.18 -10.44 21.56
C GLU A 470 25.34 -11.32 22.79
N THR A 471 24.38 -12.22 22.99
CA THR A 471 24.45 -13.28 24.00
C THR A 471 24.07 -14.60 23.31
N LEU A 472 24.93 -15.13 22.45
CA LEU A 472 24.60 -16.26 21.57
C LEU A 472 24.39 -17.58 22.32
N THR A 473 25.11 -17.79 23.41
CA THR A 473 25.02 -18.99 24.23
C THR A 473 25.35 -18.64 25.67
N SER A 474 24.50 -19.00 26.62
CA SER A 474 24.83 -18.94 28.05
C SER A 474 25.66 -20.16 28.42
N LEU A 475 26.87 -19.92 28.93
CA LEU A 475 27.79 -20.98 29.37
C LEU A 475 27.53 -21.43 30.81
N GLY A 476 26.71 -20.67 31.55
CA GLY A 476 26.39 -20.91 32.95
C GLY A 476 26.77 -19.75 33.87
N THR A 477 26.64 -19.99 35.17
CA THR A 477 26.83 -18.97 36.20
C THR A 477 27.84 -19.38 37.27
N VAL A 478 28.56 -18.41 37.82
CA VAL A 478 29.46 -18.56 38.98
C VAL A 478 29.17 -17.48 40.01
N THR A 479 29.34 -17.76 41.30
CA THR A 479 29.18 -16.75 42.36
C THR A 479 30.53 -16.16 42.72
N ALA A 480 30.63 -14.83 42.72
CA ALA A 480 31.82 -14.13 43.18
C ALA A 480 32.00 -14.25 44.71
N ASP A 481 33.22 -14.10 45.20
CA ASP A 481 33.51 -14.04 46.62
C ASP A 481 33.13 -12.67 47.24
N ALA A 482 33.43 -12.50 48.53
CA ALA A 482 33.15 -11.25 49.26
C ALA A 482 33.98 -10.05 48.77
N GLN A 483 35.03 -10.29 47.98
CA GLN A 483 35.87 -9.27 47.34
C GLN A 483 35.46 -9.03 45.87
N GLY A 484 34.52 -9.82 45.35
CA GLY A 484 34.07 -9.76 43.96
C GLY A 484 34.97 -10.52 42.98
N ASN A 485 35.89 -11.36 43.45
CA ASN A 485 36.67 -12.26 42.58
C ASN A 485 35.88 -13.53 42.28
N TRP A 486 36.09 -14.13 41.11
CA TRP A 486 35.37 -15.34 40.70
C TRP A 486 36.21 -16.20 39.77
N THR A 487 35.96 -17.52 39.82
CA THR A 487 36.59 -18.53 38.95
C THR A 487 35.53 -19.55 38.55
N ALA A 488 35.26 -19.66 37.25
CA ALA A 488 34.38 -20.65 36.66
C ALA A 488 35.21 -21.76 35.99
N GLU A 489 35.31 -22.90 36.65
CA GLU A 489 36.06 -24.06 36.15
C GLU A 489 35.26 -24.84 35.10
N ASN A 490 35.93 -25.26 34.02
CA ASN A 490 35.35 -26.09 32.95
C ASN A 490 34.10 -25.50 32.27
N ILE A 491 33.94 -24.17 32.29
CA ILE A 491 32.76 -23.47 31.75
C ILE A 491 32.77 -23.35 30.22
N LEU A 492 33.95 -23.38 29.59
CA LEU A 492 34.06 -23.31 28.13
C LEU A 492 33.84 -24.68 27.47
N PRO A 493 33.48 -24.72 26.17
CA PRO A 493 33.35 -25.95 25.38
C PRO A 493 34.61 -26.83 25.38
N GLU A 494 34.45 -28.09 24.97
CA GLU A 494 35.57 -29.00 24.70
C GLU A 494 36.44 -28.44 23.57
N GLY A 495 37.57 -27.81 23.93
CA GLY A 495 38.44 -27.07 23.01
C GLY A 495 38.81 -25.66 23.49
N GLY A 496 38.17 -25.14 24.55
CA GLY A 496 38.37 -23.78 25.04
C GLY A 496 37.49 -22.76 24.30
N LEU A 497 37.87 -21.48 24.34
CA LEU A 497 37.15 -20.42 23.62
C LEU A 497 37.52 -20.46 22.13
N PRO A 498 36.56 -20.59 21.20
CA PRO A 498 36.83 -20.53 19.77
C PRO A 498 37.46 -19.20 19.32
N ALA A 499 38.31 -19.24 18.30
CA ALA A 499 39.09 -18.07 17.84
C ALA A 499 38.22 -16.95 17.24
N ASP A 500 37.07 -17.31 16.68
CA ASP A 500 36.04 -16.43 16.15
C ASP A 500 35.04 -15.98 17.22
N GLN A 501 35.22 -16.38 18.49
CA GLN A 501 34.31 -16.05 19.58
C GLN A 501 34.97 -15.27 20.71
N GLY A 502 34.17 -14.48 21.41
CA GLY A 502 34.54 -13.77 22.63
C GLY A 502 33.56 -14.07 23.76
N LEU A 503 33.93 -13.63 24.96
CA LEU A 503 33.11 -13.74 26.16
C LEU A 503 32.48 -12.39 26.52
N ARG A 504 31.20 -12.43 26.84
CA ARG A 504 30.46 -11.36 27.49
C ARG A 504 30.10 -11.76 28.90
N THR A 505 30.00 -10.78 29.79
CA THR A 505 29.59 -11.02 31.19
C THR A 505 28.34 -10.23 31.53
N GLN A 506 27.56 -10.78 32.47
CA GLN A 506 26.43 -10.12 33.11
C GLN A 506 26.43 -10.50 34.59
N ILE A 507 25.92 -9.64 35.47
CA ILE A 507 25.82 -9.96 36.90
C ILE A 507 24.39 -9.86 37.41
N THR A 508 24.06 -10.66 38.43
CA THR A 508 22.88 -10.52 39.28
C THR A 508 23.33 -10.18 40.70
N THR A 509 22.81 -9.10 41.28
CA THR A 509 23.17 -8.66 42.64
C THR A 509 22.66 -9.65 43.70
N ALA A 510 23.46 -9.93 44.73
CA ALA A 510 23.02 -10.74 45.88
C ALA A 510 22.50 -9.91 47.05
N ALA A 511 22.85 -8.62 47.13
CA ALA A 511 22.47 -7.71 48.20
C ALA A 511 21.89 -6.38 47.67
N ASN A 512 21.00 -5.78 48.47
CA ASN A 512 20.42 -4.46 48.19
C ASN A 512 21.52 -3.39 48.10
N GLY A 513 21.37 -2.44 47.16
CA GLY A 513 22.27 -1.30 47.02
C GLY A 513 23.59 -1.58 46.30
N THR A 514 23.89 -2.83 45.93
CA THR A 514 25.08 -3.19 45.12
C THR A 514 25.11 -2.38 43.82
N ILE A 515 23.96 -2.29 43.14
CA ILE A 515 23.70 -1.24 42.17
C ILE A 515 22.90 -0.17 42.92
N GLN A 516 23.39 1.07 42.96
CA GLN A 516 22.76 2.11 43.78
C GLN A 516 21.31 2.35 43.35
N GLY A 517 20.37 2.21 44.30
CA GLY A 517 18.94 2.39 44.09
C GLY A 517 18.18 1.11 43.70
N PHE A 518 18.84 -0.06 43.71
CA PHE A 518 18.25 -1.34 43.31
C PHE A 518 18.39 -2.41 44.41
N ASN A 519 17.48 -3.38 44.40
CA ASN A 519 17.42 -4.46 45.39
C ASN A 519 18.28 -5.67 44.98
N ALA A 520 18.47 -6.62 45.90
CA ALA A 520 19.02 -7.94 45.60
C ALA A 520 18.18 -8.64 44.51
N GLY A 521 18.84 -9.39 43.63
CA GLY A 521 18.20 -10.03 42.47
C GLY A 521 18.10 -9.14 41.23
N THR A 522 18.76 -7.99 41.21
CA THR A 522 18.81 -7.09 40.04
C THR A 522 19.90 -7.54 39.08
N THR A 523 19.55 -7.80 37.83
CA THR A 523 20.52 -8.12 36.78
C THR A 523 21.05 -6.84 36.11
N SER A 524 22.36 -6.75 35.85
CA SER A 524 22.98 -5.63 35.12
C SER A 524 22.75 -5.71 33.61
N ARG A 525 23.22 -4.70 32.86
CA ARG A 525 23.48 -4.87 31.42
C ARG A 525 24.56 -5.93 31.14
N VAL A 526 24.66 -6.36 29.89
CA VAL A 526 25.78 -7.15 29.36
C VAL A 526 27.03 -6.27 29.22
N SER A 527 28.22 -6.86 29.34
CA SER A 527 29.50 -6.16 29.19
C SER A 527 29.59 -5.44 27.84
N ARG A 528 30.04 -4.18 27.87
CA ARG A 528 30.35 -3.44 26.63
C ARG A 528 31.61 -3.99 25.97
N GLU A 529 32.56 -4.38 26.82
CA GLU A 529 33.77 -5.08 26.39
C GLU A 529 33.45 -6.52 26.02
N LEU A 530 34.22 -7.00 25.04
CA LEU A 530 34.28 -8.39 24.63
C LEU A 530 35.62 -8.94 25.07
N TYR A 531 35.63 -10.09 25.75
CA TYR A 531 36.84 -10.66 26.34
C TYR A 531 37.33 -11.89 25.57
N GLY A 532 38.63 -11.93 25.26
CA GLY A 532 39.34 -13.09 24.71
C GLY A 532 40.57 -13.45 25.55
N PRO A 533 41.31 -14.52 25.19
CA PRO A 533 42.59 -14.86 25.82
C PRO A 533 43.60 -13.70 25.82
N GLU A 534 43.49 -12.80 24.85
CA GLU A 534 44.27 -11.57 24.67
C GLU A 534 43.83 -10.40 25.57
N GLY A 535 42.76 -10.55 26.34
CA GLY A 535 42.13 -9.47 27.11
C GLY A 535 40.92 -8.89 26.39
N VAL A 536 40.78 -7.56 26.39
CA VAL A 536 39.65 -6.87 25.72
C VAL A 536 39.88 -6.84 24.21
N ILE A 537 38.87 -7.25 23.43
CA ILE A 537 38.89 -7.31 21.97
C ILE A 537 38.34 -6.00 21.39
N ASN A 538 39.12 -5.35 20.52
CA ASN A 538 38.64 -4.21 19.72
C ASN A 538 37.75 -4.70 18.58
N MET A 539 36.47 -4.28 18.56
CA MET A 539 35.50 -4.73 17.56
C MET A 539 35.46 -3.82 16.32
N PRO A 540 35.18 -4.37 15.12
CA PRO A 540 34.89 -3.58 13.93
C PRO A 540 33.56 -2.82 14.07
N ALA A 541 33.37 -1.78 13.25
CA ALA A 541 32.08 -1.10 13.16
C ALA A 541 31.00 -2.06 12.62
N PRO A 542 29.74 -1.94 13.05
CA PRO A 542 28.66 -2.78 12.54
C PRO A 542 28.53 -2.69 11.02
N PRO A 543 28.07 -3.76 10.34
CA PRO A 543 27.87 -3.77 8.89
C PRO A 543 26.93 -2.64 8.42
N ALA A 544 27.24 -2.02 7.27
CA ALA A 544 26.37 -1.03 6.65
C ALA A 544 25.07 -1.66 6.10
N ALA A 545 24.00 -0.85 6.03
CA ALA A 545 22.72 -1.31 5.48
C ALA A 545 22.85 -1.75 3.99
N PRO A 546 22.09 -2.77 3.55
CA PRO A 546 22.16 -3.27 2.17
C PRO A 546 21.69 -2.21 1.15
N ARG A 547 22.33 -2.17 -0.03
CA ARG A 547 21.87 -1.39 -1.19
C ARG A 547 20.59 -2.00 -1.79
N ALA A 548 19.82 -1.20 -2.54
CA ALA A 548 18.66 -1.68 -3.29
C ALA A 548 19.09 -2.79 -4.27
N GLY A 549 18.57 -4.00 -4.06
CA GLY A 549 18.79 -5.13 -4.96
C GLY A 549 17.98 -5.01 -6.25
N ALA A 550 18.10 -6.00 -7.13
CA ALA A 550 17.20 -6.13 -8.27
C ALA A 550 15.72 -6.10 -7.79
N PRO A 551 14.79 -5.60 -8.63
CA PRO A 551 13.38 -5.59 -8.29
C PRO A 551 12.92 -6.96 -7.85
N THR A 552 12.26 -7.00 -6.70
CA THR A 552 11.36 -8.10 -6.39
C THR A 552 10.16 -7.98 -7.33
N GLU A 553 9.71 -9.10 -7.87
CA GLU A 553 8.61 -9.14 -8.84
C GLU A 553 7.41 -8.36 -8.29
N TYR A 554 7.12 -7.22 -8.91
CA TYR A 554 5.93 -6.42 -8.65
C TYR A 554 4.97 -6.64 -9.81
N ALA A 555 3.81 -7.23 -9.53
CA ALA A 555 2.75 -7.38 -10.52
C ALA A 555 1.82 -6.16 -10.46
N PRO A 556 1.85 -5.24 -11.44
CA PRO A 556 0.90 -4.14 -11.49
C PRO A 556 -0.52 -4.68 -11.67
N VAL A 557 -1.53 -3.87 -11.32
CA VAL A 557 -2.95 -4.20 -11.52
C VAL A 557 -3.16 -4.59 -12.98
N GLN A 558 -3.69 -5.79 -13.23
CA GLN A 558 -3.92 -6.29 -14.58
C GLN A 558 -5.37 -6.05 -15.02
N PRO A 559 -5.62 -5.79 -16.32
CA PRO A 559 -6.96 -5.80 -16.89
C PRO A 559 -7.69 -7.10 -16.58
N ARG A 560 -8.90 -6.97 -16.01
CA ARG A 560 -9.82 -8.10 -15.88
C ARG A 560 -10.71 -8.17 -17.11
N ALA A 561 -11.02 -9.38 -17.55
CA ALA A 561 -12.06 -9.57 -18.55
C ALA A 561 -13.39 -9.02 -18.02
N VAL A 562 -14.08 -8.21 -18.84
CA VAL A 562 -15.43 -7.74 -18.52
C VAL A 562 -16.38 -8.94 -18.53
N PRO A 563 -17.16 -9.18 -17.46
CA PRO A 563 -18.13 -10.25 -17.43
C PRO A 563 -19.14 -10.11 -18.57
N ALA A 564 -19.40 -11.20 -19.27
CA ALA A 564 -20.52 -11.25 -20.21
C ALA A 564 -21.84 -11.16 -19.42
N ALA A 565 -22.83 -10.48 -20.01
CA ALA A 565 -24.18 -10.46 -19.48
C ALA A 565 -24.72 -11.92 -19.43
N PRO A 566 -25.28 -12.37 -18.30
CA PRO A 566 -25.81 -13.73 -18.18
C PRO A 566 -26.96 -13.96 -19.18
N ASN A 567 -26.89 -15.08 -19.90
CA ASN A 567 -27.99 -15.55 -20.74
C ASN A 567 -28.94 -16.40 -19.89
N TYR A 568 -30.09 -15.83 -19.54
CA TYR A 568 -31.09 -16.54 -18.75
C TYR A 568 -32.11 -17.28 -19.61
N THR A 569 -32.45 -18.49 -19.17
CA THR A 569 -33.76 -19.09 -19.46
C THR A 569 -34.71 -18.66 -18.35
N PHE A 570 -35.62 -17.73 -18.64
CA PHE A 570 -36.51 -17.16 -17.63
C PHE A 570 -37.61 -18.15 -17.22
N GLN A 571 -37.74 -18.37 -15.91
CA GLN A 571 -38.80 -19.20 -15.35
C GLN A 571 -40.11 -18.43 -15.20
N THR A 572 -40.01 -17.11 -14.97
CA THR A 572 -41.15 -16.21 -14.83
C THR A 572 -41.01 -15.03 -15.79
N ILE A 573 -42.07 -14.72 -16.54
CA ILE A 573 -42.15 -13.54 -17.41
C ILE A 573 -43.35 -12.70 -17.00
N ILE A 574 -43.10 -11.44 -16.63
CA ILE A 574 -44.13 -10.43 -16.30
C ILE A 574 -44.12 -9.40 -17.42
N THR A 575 -45.25 -9.22 -18.11
CA THR A 575 -45.34 -8.34 -19.29
C THR A 575 -46.05 -7.03 -18.96
N VAL A 576 -45.31 -5.92 -18.97
CA VAL A 576 -45.84 -4.56 -18.89
C VAL A 576 -46.57 -4.23 -20.20
N ASN A 577 -47.85 -3.84 -20.10
CA ASN A 577 -48.73 -3.65 -21.25
C ASN A 577 -49.43 -2.27 -21.31
N SER A 578 -49.10 -1.36 -20.39
CA SER A 578 -49.59 0.02 -20.42
C SER A 578 -48.49 1.02 -20.07
N THR A 579 -48.60 2.22 -20.63
CA THR A 579 -47.85 3.41 -20.22
C THR A 579 -48.39 4.09 -18.97
N ASP A 580 -49.57 3.70 -18.50
CA ASP A 580 -50.23 4.33 -17.36
C ASP A 580 -49.55 3.96 -16.03
N ASP A 581 -49.60 4.88 -15.06
CA ASP A 581 -49.25 4.65 -13.66
C ASP A 581 -50.42 5.14 -12.77
N PRO A 582 -51.54 4.42 -12.73
CA PRO A 582 -52.81 4.95 -12.22
C PRO A 582 -52.87 5.07 -10.69
N ASP A 583 -51.93 4.46 -9.96
CA ASP A 583 -51.90 4.46 -8.50
C ASP A 583 -50.47 4.51 -7.95
N THR A 584 -50.35 4.85 -6.67
CA THR A 584 -49.08 4.91 -5.93
C THR A 584 -48.90 3.73 -4.98
N SER A 585 -49.73 2.69 -5.09
CA SER A 585 -49.73 1.57 -4.14
C SER A 585 -48.41 0.79 -4.20
N PRO A 586 -47.79 0.51 -3.04
CA PRO A 586 -46.56 -0.28 -2.98
C PRO A 586 -46.80 -1.78 -3.15
N SER A 587 -48.04 -2.26 -3.04
CA SER A 587 -48.37 -3.68 -2.96
C SER A 587 -49.21 -4.22 -4.13
N THR A 588 -49.70 -3.35 -5.02
CA THR A 588 -50.50 -3.78 -6.17
C THR A 588 -49.60 -4.48 -7.20
N THR A 589 -49.99 -5.69 -7.64
CA THR A 589 -49.24 -6.51 -8.61
C THR A 589 -49.93 -6.53 -9.98
N CYS A 590 -49.32 -7.19 -10.99
CA CYS A 590 -49.92 -7.35 -12.32
C CYS A 590 -51.07 -8.37 -12.39
N ALA A 591 -51.50 -8.91 -11.25
CA ALA A 591 -52.82 -9.53 -11.16
C ALA A 591 -53.95 -8.52 -11.45
N SER A 592 -53.70 -7.23 -11.21
CA SER A 592 -54.59 -6.12 -11.54
C SER A 592 -54.23 -5.52 -12.90
N ASN A 593 -55.20 -5.42 -13.80
CA ASN A 593 -55.01 -4.82 -15.12
C ASN A 593 -55.21 -3.28 -15.10
N PRO A 594 -54.50 -2.54 -15.97
CA PRO A 594 -53.38 -2.99 -16.80
C PRO A 594 -52.13 -3.32 -15.96
N CYS A 595 -51.22 -4.13 -16.48
CA CYS A 595 -49.92 -4.41 -15.87
C CYS A 595 -48.98 -3.24 -16.16
N THR A 596 -48.74 -2.41 -15.15
CA THR A 596 -47.83 -1.26 -15.21
C THR A 596 -46.43 -1.64 -14.75
N LEU A 597 -45.43 -0.82 -15.05
CA LEU A 597 -44.05 -1.07 -14.60
C LEU A 597 -43.95 -1.16 -13.06
N ARG A 598 -44.66 -0.27 -12.34
CA ARG A 598 -44.73 -0.28 -10.86
C ARG A 598 -45.23 -1.61 -10.33
N ARG A 599 -46.33 -2.10 -10.91
CA ARG A 599 -46.97 -3.36 -10.53
C ARG A 599 -46.12 -4.58 -10.88
N ALA A 600 -45.40 -4.52 -12.00
CA ALA A 600 -44.50 -5.58 -12.42
C ALA A 600 -43.31 -5.74 -11.45
N ILE A 601 -42.70 -4.63 -11.02
CA ILE A 601 -41.62 -4.65 -10.01
C ILE A 601 -42.15 -5.16 -8.66
N ALA A 602 -43.33 -4.71 -8.23
CA ALA A 602 -43.97 -5.19 -6.99
C ALA A 602 -44.27 -6.70 -7.03
N GLN A 603 -44.62 -7.26 -8.19
CA GLN A 603 -44.80 -8.69 -8.36
C GLN A 603 -43.47 -9.45 -8.39
N ALA A 604 -42.49 -8.98 -9.15
CA ALA A 604 -41.21 -9.67 -9.34
C ALA A 604 -40.47 -9.92 -8.02
N ARG A 605 -40.49 -8.96 -7.09
CA ARG A 605 -39.83 -9.12 -5.79
C ARG A 605 -40.45 -10.23 -4.91
N LEU A 606 -41.72 -10.56 -5.13
CA LEU A 606 -42.45 -11.59 -4.38
C LEU A 606 -42.31 -13.00 -4.99
N VAL A 607 -41.63 -13.14 -6.14
CA VAL A 607 -41.45 -14.44 -6.81
C VAL A 607 -40.51 -15.33 -5.96
N PRO A 608 -40.92 -16.58 -5.61
CA PRO A 608 -40.08 -17.54 -4.90
C PRO A 608 -38.79 -17.92 -5.65
N ALA A 609 -37.76 -18.36 -4.94
CA ALA A 609 -36.43 -18.63 -5.51
C ALA A 609 -36.44 -19.70 -6.62
N GLU A 610 -37.30 -20.71 -6.50
CA GLU A 610 -37.46 -21.80 -7.47
C GLU A 610 -38.11 -21.36 -8.81
N GLN A 611 -38.68 -20.15 -8.86
CA GLN A 611 -39.30 -19.55 -10.04
C GLN A 611 -38.47 -18.38 -10.62
N ARG A 612 -37.23 -18.23 -10.18
CA ARG A 612 -36.25 -17.27 -10.71
C ARG A 612 -35.33 -17.98 -11.72
N PRO A 613 -34.75 -17.28 -12.71
CA PRO A 613 -34.78 -15.82 -12.95
C PRO A 613 -36.11 -15.27 -13.48
N VAL A 614 -36.38 -13.99 -13.17
CA VAL A 614 -37.60 -13.26 -13.59
C VAL A 614 -37.28 -12.26 -14.70
N LEU A 615 -38.06 -12.25 -15.77
CA LEU A 615 -38.05 -11.19 -16.79
C LEU A 615 -39.26 -10.27 -16.63
N ILE A 616 -39.00 -8.98 -16.50
CA ILE A 616 -39.96 -7.90 -16.74
C ILE A 616 -39.80 -7.46 -18.20
N ALA A 617 -40.73 -7.91 -19.04
CA ALA A 617 -40.79 -7.61 -20.47
C ALA A 617 -41.82 -6.52 -20.77
N PHE A 618 -41.75 -5.92 -21.96
CA PHE A 618 -42.67 -4.89 -22.42
C PHE A 618 -43.41 -5.33 -23.69
N ASN A 619 -44.72 -5.09 -23.73
CA ASN A 619 -45.56 -5.23 -24.91
C ASN A 619 -46.69 -4.21 -24.86
N ILE A 620 -46.32 -2.93 -24.95
CA ILE A 620 -47.23 -1.80 -24.89
C ILE A 620 -47.74 -1.49 -26.30
N PRO A 621 -49.06 -1.34 -26.51
CA PRO A 621 -49.61 -1.07 -27.83
C PRO A 621 -49.29 0.35 -28.31
N ALA A 622 -49.14 0.54 -29.62
CA ALA A 622 -48.94 1.86 -30.24
C ALA A 622 -50.19 2.77 -30.13
N SER A 623 -51.34 2.23 -29.73
CA SER A 623 -52.56 3.01 -29.45
C SER A 623 -52.56 3.64 -28.05
N GLY A 624 -51.57 3.34 -27.19
CA GLY A 624 -51.49 3.88 -25.83
C GLY A 624 -51.15 5.39 -25.82
N PRO A 625 -51.63 6.14 -24.82
CA PRO A 625 -51.45 7.60 -24.77
C PRO A 625 -49.99 8.06 -24.65
N GLY A 626 -49.09 7.20 -24.18
CA GLY A 626 -47.65 7.49 -24.09
C GLY A 626 -46.84 7.19 -25.35
N TYR A 627 -47.44 6.71 -26.45
CA TYR A 627 -46.70 6.41 -27.68
C TYR A 627 -46.43 7.67 -28.53
N ASN A 628 -45.16 7.91 -28.85
CA ASN A 628 -44.73 8.94 -29.77
C ASN A 628 -44.40 8.31 -31.14
N ALA A 629 -45.32 8.46 -32.10
CA ALA A 629 -45.19 7.86 -33.43
C ALA A 629 -44.01 8.39 -34.26
N ALA A 630 -43.62 9.65 -34.06
CA ALA A 630 -42.52 10.26 -34.81
C ALA A 630 -41.16 9.68 -34.40
N LEU A 631 -41.00 9.39 -33.10
CA LEU A 631 -39.78 8.84 -32.53
C LEU A 631 -39.82 7.31 -32.39
N GLY A 632 -41.01 6.70 -32.46
CA GLY A 632 -41.19 5.26 -32.25
C GLY A 632 -40.86 4.84 -30.81
N VAL A 633 -41.28 5.62 -29.81
CA VAL A 633 -41.00 5.36 -28.38
C VAL A 633 -42.27 5.41 -27.53
N TRP A 634 -42.25 4.74 -26.39
CA TRP A 634 -43.32 4.77 -25.39
C TRP A 634 -42.83 5.43 -24.11
N ARG A 635 -43.56 6.43 -23.63
CA ARG A 635 -43.27 7.11 -22.38
C ARG A 635 -44.21 6.69 -21.27
N ILE A 636 -43.65 6.33 -20.12
CA ILE A 636 -44.33 6.05 -18.85
C ILE A 636 -44.07 7.24 -17.92
N ASP A 637 -45.10 8.05 -17.68
CA ASP A 637 -45.04 9.16 -16.72
C ASP A 637 -45.45 8.65 -15.32
N LEU A 638 -44.55 8.73 -14.34
CA LEU A 638 -44.83 8.25 -12.98
C LEU A 638 -45.81 9.17 -12.26
N ASN A 639 -46.74 8.60 -11.51
CA ASN A 639 -47.78 9.34 -10.77
C ASN A 639 -47.46 9.44 -9.27
N SER A 640 -46.20 9.67 -8.93
CA SER A 640 -45.75 9.81 -7.54
C SER A 640 -44.75 10.95 -7.45
N ALA A 641 -44.81 11.73 -6.36
CA ALA A 641 -43.77 12.68 -5.99
C ALA A 641 -42.78 12.10 -4.95
N ALA A 642 -42.93 10.82 -4.57
CA ALA A 642 -41.98 10.18 -3.66
C ALA A 642 -40.67 9.85 -4.38
N SER A 643 -39.53 10.07 -3.70
CA SER A 643 -38.19 9.77 -4.22
C SER A 643 -38.04 8.29 -4.62
N ASN A 644 -38.63 7.36 -3.85
CA ASN A 644 -38.69 5.94 -4.15
C ASN A 644 -40.03 5.56 -4.81
N ALA A 645 -40.25 6.03 -6.04
CA ALA A 645 -41.48 5.71 -6.76
C ALA A 645 -41.65 4.20 -6.97
N PHE A 646 -40.59 3.42 -7.16
CA PHE A 646 -40.70 1.97 -7.24
C PHE A 646 -40.40 1.28 -5.90
N GLN A 647 -40.99 0.10 -5.71
CA GLN A 647 -40.50 -0.82 -4.69
C GLN A 647 -39.07 -1.24 -5.00
N ARG A 648 -38.32 -1.56 -3.94
CA ARG A 648 -36.96 -2.07 -4.06
C ARG A 648 -36.97 -3.43 -4.75
N MET A 649 -36.01 -3.65 -5.65
CA MET A 649 -35.82 -4.94 -6.31
C MET A 649 -35.13 -5.92 -5.35
N GLU A 650 -35.93 -6.79 -4.73
CA GLU A 650 -35.47 -7.78 -3.75
C GLU A 650 -35.54 -9.22 -4.29
N GLY A 651 -34.74 -10.10 -3.70
CA GLY A 651 -34.71 -11.54 -3.99
C GLY A 651 -33.79 -11.98 -5.13
N GLY A 652 -33.19 -11.04 -5.88
CA GLY A 652 -32.15 -11.29 -6.91
C GLY A 652 -32.64 -11.89 -8.23
N GLN A 653 -31.79 -11.93 -9.26
CA GLN A 653 -32.12 -12.52 -10.58
C GLN A 653 -33.38 -11.91 -11.25
N ILE A 654 -33.59 -10.60 -11.10
CA ILE A 654 -34.65 -9.86 -11.79
C ILE A 654 -34.05 -9.08 -12.96
N VAL A 655 -34.60 -9.29 -14.15
CA VAL A 655 -34.22 -8.59 -15.38
C VAL A 655 -35.31 -7.64 -15.82
N ILE A 656 -35.02 -6.35 -15.95
CA ILE A 656 -35.87 -5.36 -16.61
C ILE A 656 -35.28 -5.06 -17.98
N ASP A 657 -36.01 -5.40 -19.04
CA ASP A 657 -35.47 -5.34 -20.40
C ASP A 657 -36.36 -4.54 -21.35
N GLY A 658 -36.04 -3.27 -21.53
CA GLY A 658 -36.73 -2.37 -22.47
C GLY A 658 -36.61 -2.79 -23.94
N THR A 659 -35.63 -3.62 -24.29
CA THR A 659 -35.43 -4.09 -25.68
C THR A 659 -36.50 -5.09 -26.12
N THR A 660 -37.18 -5.73 -25.15
CA THR A 660 -38.28 -6.67 -25.40
C THR A 660 -39.50 -6.03 -26.05
N GLN A 661 -39.66 -4.70 -25.96
CA GLN A 661 -40.78 -3.98 -26.57
C GLN A 661 -40.82 -4.24 -28.09
N PRO A 662 -41.91 -4.83 -28.63
CA PRO A 662 -42.07 -5.01 -30.06
C PRO A 662 -42.29 -3.66 -30.77
N GLY A 663 -41.83 -3.56 -32.01
CA GLY A 663 -41.87 -2.32 -32.80
C GLY A 663 -40.93 -1.24 -32.28
N GLY A 664 -41.23 0.03 -32.61
CA GLY A 664 -40.47 1.20 -32.18
C GLY A 664 -39.23 1.51 -33.01
N ARG A 665 -38.39 2.42 -32.50
CA ARG A 665 -37.12 2.77 -33.14
C ARG A 665 -36.10 1.63 -33.14
N ALA A 666 -35.20 1.66 -34.11
CA ALA A 666 -34.15 0.65 -34.30
C ALA A 666 -32.98 0.81 -33.32
N ASN A 667 -32.62 2.05 -32.98
CA ASN A 667 -31.47 2.35 -32.13
C ASN A 667 -31.92 3.12 -30.88
N GLY A 668 -31.34 2.75 -29.73
CA GLY A 668 -31.63 3.35 -28.42
C GLY A 668 -32.90 2.80 -27.73
N PRO A 669 -33.18 3.25 -26.50
CA PRO A 669 -34.32 2.78 -25.71
C PRO A 669 -35.67 2.96 -26.39
N LYS A 670 -36.51 1.93 -26.38
CA LYS A 670 -37.90 2.04 -26.86
C LYS A 670 -38.86 2.56 -25.78
N ILE A 671 -38.49 2.32 -24.52
CA ILE A 671 -39.27 2.68 -23.35
C ILE A 671 -38.57 3.82 -22.61
N PHE A 672 -39.30 4.89 -22.34
CA PHE A 672 -38.88 5.98 -21.48
C PHE A 672 -39.72 6.00 -20.19
N VAL A 673 -39.07 6.18 -19.05
CA VAL A 673 -39.70 6.36 -17.75
C VAL A 673 -39.36 7.76 -17.25
N ARG A 674 -40.39 8.55 -16.94
CA ARG A 674 -40.23 9.94 -16.52
C ARG A 674 -40.71 10.15 -15.09
N GLY A 675 -39.81 10.64 -14.24
CA GLY A 675 -40.11 11.10 -12.88
C GLY A 675 -40.70 12.51 -12.87
N GLN A 676 -41.36 12.88 -11.75
CA GLN A 676 -41.99 14.20 -11.58
C GLN A 676 -41.13 15.21 -10.81
N ASN A 677 -40.01 14.79 -10.22
CA ASN A 677 -39.13 15.67 -9.44
C ASN A 677 -37.65 15.29 -9.54
N THR A 678 -36.82 16.00 -8.79
CA THR A 678 -35.36 15.84 -8.75
C THR A 678 -34.89 14.83 -7.70
N GLN A 679 -35.68 13.82 -7.32
CA GLN A 679 -35.28 12.85 -6.29
C GLN A 679 -35.63 11.41 -6.64
N HIS A 680 -36.16 11.14 -7.83
CA HIS A 680 -36.59 9.79 -8.12
C HIS A 680 -35.44 8.81 -8.35
N ILE A 681 -35.55 7.60 -7.77
CA ILE A 681 -34.53 6.56 -7.87
C ILE A 681 -35.10 5.14 -7.89
N LEU A 682 -34.49 4.27 -8.69
CA LEU A 682 -34.81 2.84 -8.77
C LEU A 682 -33.74 2.09 -7.98
N ILE A 683 -34.15 1.42 -6.90
CA ILE A 683 -33.25 0.78 -5.96
C ILE A 683 -33.15 -0.72 -6.27
N VAL A 684 -31.95 -1.16 -6.63
CA VAL A 684 -31.58 -2.57 -6.82
C VAL A 684 -31.03 -3.10 -5.49
N ASP A 685 -31.87 -3.78 -4.72
CA ASP A 685 -31.60 -4.20 -3.33
C ASP A 685 -31.37 -5.72 -3.21
N SER A 686 -30.70 -6.30 -4.21
CA SER A 686 -30.31 -7.71 -4.27
C SER A 686 -29.23 -7.96 -5.35
N ARG A 687 -28.73 -9.20 -5.46
CA ARG A 687 -27.66 -9.60 -6.40
C ARG A 687 -28.20 -10.09 -7.75
N ASP A 688 -27.33 -10.13 -8.75
CA ASP A 688 -27.57 -10.78 -10.05
C ASP A 688 -28.78 -10.24 -10.82
N ASN A 689 -29.13 -8.97 -10.63
CA ASN A 689 -30.19 -8.31 -11.39
C ASN A 689 -29.62 -7.67 -12.67
N MET A 690 -30.50 -7.39 -13.63
CA MET A 690 -30.14 -6.66 -14.84
C MET A 690 -31.17 -5.59 -15.17
N ILE A 691 -30.71 -4.38 -15.49
CA ILE A 691 -31.55 -3.30 -16.00
C ILE A 691 -30.97 -2.86 -17.34
N ARG A 692 -31.74 -3.01 -18.41
CA ARG A 692 -31.26 -2.64 -19.75
C ARG A 692 -32.26 -2.00 -20.69
N GLY A 693 -31.73 -1.18 -21.59
CA GLY A 693 -32.47 -0.62 -22.72
C GLY A 693 -33.57 0.37 -22.36
N LEU A 694 -33.45 1.06 -21.22
CA LEU A 694 -34.42 2.06 -20.75
C LEU A 694 -33.92 3.49 -20.94
N GLY A 695 -34.83 4.40 -21.27
CA GLY A 695 -34.63 5.84 -21.15
C GLY A 695 -35.19 6.33 -19.82
N LEU A 696 -34.43 7.05 -19.01
CA LEU A 696 -34.84 7.57 -17.71
C LEU A 696 -34.69 9.10 -17.70
N GLN A 697 -35.75 9.80 -17.35
CA GLN A 697 -35.83 11.26 -17.34
C GLN A 697 -36.28 11.75 -15.97
N GLY A 698 -35.52 12.63 -15.32
CA GLY A 698 -35.83 13.08 -13.96
C GLY A 698 -35.66 11.99 -12.91
N PHE A 699 -34.74 11.04 -13.12
CA PHE A 699 -34.71 9.77 -12.40
C PHE A 699 -33.33 9.08 -12.50
N GLY A 700 -32.83 8.48 -11.42
CA GLY A 700 -31.57 7.74 -11.36
C GLY A 700 -31.68 6.26 -10.96
N ILE A 701 -30.56 5.54 -10.93
CA ILE A 701 -30.48 4.13 -10.49
C ILE A 701 -29.57 4.04 -9.26
N GLN A 702 -30.00 3.30 -8.23
CA GLN A 702 -29.19 2.95 -7.07
C GLN A 702 -28.93 1.44 -7.01
N VAL A 703 -27.69 1.03 -6.81
CA VAL A 703 -27.29 -0.38 -6.70
C VAL A 703 -26.76 -0.66 -5.28
N ASN A 704 -27.39 -1.58 -4.56
CA ASN A 704 -27.05 -1.85 -3.16
C ASN A 704 -26.27 -3.14 -2.90
N PHE A 705 -26.10 -3.98 -3.92
CA PHE A 705 -25.46 -5.29 -3.80
C PHE A 705 -24.63 -5.59 -5.06
N GLY A 706 -23.84 -6.66 -5.03
CA GLY A 706 -22.94 -7.08 -6.11
C GLY A 706 -23.56 -7.95 -7.19
N GLY A 707 -22.81 -8.13 -8.29
CA GLY A 707 -23.20 -9.01 -9.40
C GLY A 707 -24.29 -8.45 -10.32
N ASN A 708 -24.66 -7.17 -10.20
CA ASN A 708 -25.71 -6.56 -11.00
C ASN A 708 -25.18 -6.00 -12.33
N PHE A 709 -26.02 -6.03 -13.37
CA PHE A 709 -25.74 -5.51 -14.70
C PHE A 709 -26.62 -4.30 -15.00
N ILE A 710 -26.03 -3.12 -15.13
CA ILE A 710 -26.72 -1.90 -15.55
C ILE A 710 -26.19 -1.54 -16.92
N GLU A 711 -26.98 -1.79 -17.98
CA GLU A 711 -26.46 -1.68 -19.34
C GLU A 711 -27.38 -1.03 -20.38
N GLN A 712 -26.81 -0.31 -21.35
CA GLN A 712 -27.56 0.25 -22.49
C GLN A 712 -28.71 1.19 -22.11
N ASN A 713 -28.65 1.82 -20.93
CA ASN A 713 -29.67 2.76 -20.48
C ASN A 713 -29.29 4.20 -20.88
N TRP A 714 -30.27 5.04 -21.18
CA TRP A 714 -30.09 6.48 -21.38
C TRP A 714 -30.68 7.24 -20.20
N LEU A 715 -29.87 8.00 -19.48
CA LEU A 715 -30.29 8.81 -18.35
C LEU A 715 -30.08 10.30 -18.68
N GLY A 716 -31.14 11.09 -18.55
CA GLY A 716 -31.07 12.55 -18.69
C GLY A 716 -31.13 13.10 -20.11
N LEU A 717 -31.31 12.25 -21.12
CA LEU A 717 -31.54 12.68 -22.50
C LEU A 717 -33.03 12.86 -22.82
N ASN A 718 -33.33 13.71 -23.80
CA ASN A 718 -34.63 13.77 -24.45
C ASN A 718 -34.96 12.46 -25.19
N GLU A 719 -36.23 12.27 -25.53
CA GLU A 719 -36.71 11.05 -26.22
C GLU A 719 -35.99 10.81 -27.56
N ASP A 720 -35.59 11.89 -28.25
CA ASP A 720 -34.85 11.86 -29.51
C ASP A 720 -33.34 11.56 -29.36
N GLY A 721 -32.79 11.68 -28.14
CA GLY A 721 -31.36 11.52 -27.85
C GLY A 721 -30.47 12.69 -28.32
N LEU A 722 -31.03 13.80 -28.81
CA LEU A 722 -30.27 14.91 -29.39
C LEU A 722 -29.96 16.03 -28.40
N GLY A 723 -30.68 16.08 -27.27
CA GLY A 723 -30.54 17.10 -26.23
C GLY A 723 -30.70 16.55 -24.82
N ILE A 724 -30.24 17.33 -23.84
CA ILE A 724 -30.47 17.05 -22.41
C ILE A 724 -31.95 17.31 -22.08
N TYR A 725 -32.55 16.38 -21.34
CA TYR A 725 -33.85 16.57 -20.72
C TYR A 725 -33.69 17.42 -19.46
N TYR A 726 -34.35 18.59 -19.47
CA TYR A 726 -34.42 19.49 -18.33
C TYR A 726 -35.82 19.45 -17.73
N ILE A 727 -35.90 19.25 -16.41
CA ILE A 727 -37.18 19.22 -15.69
C ILE A 727 -37.82 20.61 -15.81
N GLY A 728 -39.05 20.64 -16.36
CA GLY A 728 -39.76 21.90 -16.64
C GLY A 728 -39.08 22.80 -17.68
N GLY A 729 -38.12 22.28 -18.47
CA GLY A 729 -37.34 23.07 -19.44
C GLY A 729 -36.30 24.00 -18.83
N ASN A 730 -36.02 23.87 -17.53
CA ASN A 730 -35.05 24.72 -16.82
C ASN A 730 -33.68 24.02 -16.70
N SER A 731 -32.65 24.57 -17.36
CA SER A 731 -31.30 24.03 -17.32
C SER A 731 -30.58 24.18 -15.98
N SER A 732 -31.14 24.95 -15.05
CA SER A 732 -30.64 25.10 -13.67
C SER A 732 -31.32 24.13 -12.69
N THR A 733 -32.18 23.22 -13.17
CA THR A 733 -32.80 22.19 -12.34
C THR A 733 -32.15 20.85 -12.66
N ASP A 734 -31.50 20.27 -11.65
CA ASP A 734 -30.85 18.96 -11.75
C ASP A 734 -31.85 17.89 -12.20
N ASN A 735 -31.56 17.22 -13.33
CA ASN A 735 -32.39 16.19 -13.91
C ASN A 735 -32.20 14.80 -13.28
N LYS A 736 -31.31 14.67 -12.28
CA LYS A 736 -30.99 13.42 -11.56
C LYS A 736 -30.58 12.25 -12.45
N ALA A 737 -29.98 12.52 -13.59
CA ALA A 737 -29.33 11.50 -14.38
C ALA A 737 -28.08 10.98 -13.67
N THR A 738 -28.24 9.91 -12.87
CA THR A 738 -27.14 9.30 -12.12
C THR A 738 -27.32 7.79 -11.97
N ILE A 739 -26.20 7.06 -11.98
CA ILE A 739 -26.12 5.67 -11.56
C ILE A 739 -25.17 5.61 -10.37
N GLN A 740 -25.65 5.16 -9.22
CA GLN A 740 -24.87 5.20 -7.99
C GLN A 740 -24.97 3.93 -7.15
N ASP A 741 -23.91 3.59 -6.45
CA ASP A 741 -23.93 2.57 -5.41
C ASP A 741 -24.35 3.19 -4.08
N THR A 742 -25.02 2.44 -3.18
CA THR A 742 -25.32 2.99 -1.85
C THR A 742 -24.07 3.22 -1.00
N GLU A 743 -24.18 4.13 -0.03
CA GLU A 743 -23.13 4.44 0.94
C GLU A 743 -22.98 3.40 2.06
N THR A 744 -24.01 2.57 2.28
CA THR A 744 -24.09 1.60 3.39
C THR A 744 -23.65 0.19 2.98
N GLN A 745 -23.03 -0.56 3.90
CA GLN A 745 -22.85 -2.02 3.78
C GLN A 745 -24.26 -2.65 3.65
N PRO A 746 -24.67 -3.12 2.46
CA PRO A 746 -24.10 -4.29 1.77
C PRO A 746 -23.48 -4.02 0.38
N ALA A 747 -23.46 -2.77 -0.10
CA ALA A 747 -23.03 -2.42 -1.47
C ALA A 747 -21.54 -2.64 -1.78
N GLN A 748 -20.77 -3.11 -0.80
CA GLN A 748 -19.37 -3.48 -0.96
C GLN A 748 -19.20 -4.93 -1.42
N GLN A 749 -20.28 -5.70 -1.53
CA GLN A 749 -20.28 -6.94 -2.29
C GLN A 749 -20.05 -6.55 -3.75
N GLY A 750 -18.83 -6.68 -4.24
CA GLY A 750 -18.39 -6.16 -5.53
C GLY A 750 -18.97 -6.83 -6.77
N GLY A 751 -18.35 -6.56 -7.92
CA GLY A 751 -18.58 -7.28 -9.18
C GLY A 751 -19.80 -6.82 -9.96
N ASN A 752 -20.19 -5.54 -9.84
CA ASN A 752 -21.21 -4.95 -10.68
C ASN A 752 -20.64 -4.55 -12.05
N VAL A 753 -21.48 -4.55 -13.08
CA VAL A 753 -21.12 -4.18 -14.45
C VAL A 753 -21.99 -3.02 -14.91
N TYR A 754 -21.37 -1.86 -15.08
CA TYR A 754 -21.96 -0.63 -15.63
C TYR A 754 -21.46 -0.45 -17.05
N ARG A 755 -22.28 -0.81 -18.04
CA ARG A 755 -21.84 -0.93 -19.43
C ARG A 755 -22.71 -0.21 -20.46
N ASN A 756 -22.09 0.52 -21.38
CA ASN A 756 -22.78 1.12 -22.53
C ASN A 756 -23.98 2.02 -22.14
N ASN A 757 -23.95 2.64 -20.95
CA ASN A 757 -24.96 3.61 -20.55
C ASN A 757 -24.61 4.99 -21.08
N VAL A 758 -25.64 5.80 -21.34
CA VAL A 758 -25.51 7.22 -21.65
C VAL A 758 -26.04 8.01 -20.46
N VAL A 759 -25.23 8.88 -19.85
CA VAL A 759 -25.63 9.63 -18.65
C VAL A 759 -25.20 11.09 -18.79
N THR A 760 -26.16 12.02 -18.72
CA THR A 760 -25.87 13.44 -18.94
C THR A 760 -26.89 14.38 -18.26
N GLY A 761 -26.46 15.59 -17.94
CA GLY A 761 -27.35 16.68 -17.51
C GLY A 761 -27.56 16.83 -16.01
N SER A 762 -27.02 15.93 -15.20
CA SER A 762 -26.99 16.07 -13.74
C SER A 762 -25.96 17.12 -13.32
N GLU A 763 -26.22 17.86 -12.24
CA GLU A 763 -25.24 18.77 -11.62
C GLU A 763 -24.22 18.03 -10.73
N GLY A 764 -24.59 16.86 -10.19
CA GLY A 764 -23.68 15.96 -9.49
C GLY A 764 -23.12 14.86 -10.39
N SER A 765 -22.38 13.91 -9.81
CA SER A 765 -21.73 12.80 -10.54
C SER A 765 -22.71 11.97 -11.36
N ALA A 766 -22.39 11.80 -12.63
CA ALA A 766 -23.12 10.91 -13.53
C ALA A 766 -23.04 9.44 -13.08
N MET A 767 -21.87 9.01 -12.58
CA MET A 767 -21.70 7.68 -12.00
C MET A 767 -20.92 7.74 -10.69
N THR A 768 -21.45 7.11 -9.64
CA THR A 768 -20.76 7.00 -8.33
C THR A 768 -20.62 5.54 -7.92
N ILE A 769 -19.42 4.99 -8.02
CA ILE A 769 -19.14 3.58 -7.78
C ILE A 769 -18.49 3.39 -6.41
N ARG A 770 -19.10 2.55 -5.58
CA ARG A 770 -18.64 2.22 -4.23
C ARG A 770 -18.44 0.72 -4.02
N SER A 771 -18.94 -0.11 -4.93
CA SER A 771 -18.78 -1.55 -4.96
C SER A 771 -17.38 -1.95 -5.44
N ASP A 772 -16.76 -2.91 -4.75
CA ASP A 772 -15.44 -3.44 -5.08
C ASP A 772 -15.45 -4.22 -6.41
N ASP A 773 -14.30 -4.44 -7.04
CA ASP A 773 -14.09 -5.30 -8.21
C ASP A 773 -15.07 -5.10 -9.39
N SER A 774 -15.70 -3.94 -9.50
CA SER A 774 -16.70 -3.64 -10.52
C SER A 774 -16.09 -3.21 -11.86
N TRP A 775 -16.91 -3.17 -12.91
CA TRP A 775 -16.53 -2.74 -14.25
C TRP A 775 -17.38 -1.56 -14.71
N VAL A 776 -16.74 -0.48 -15.12
CA VAL A 776 -17.37 0.70 -15.74
C VAL A 776 -16.81 0.85 -17.14
N VAL A 777 -17.50 0.36 -18.15
CA VAL A 777 -16.95 0.19 -19.51
C VAL A 777 -17.91 0.61 -20.61
N GLY A 778 -17.39 1.20 -21.70
CA GLY A 778 -18.17 1.55 -22.89
C GLY A 778 -19.22 2.66 -22.68
N ASN A 779 -19.19 3.38 -21.56
CA ASN A 779 -20.20 4.37 -21.21
C ASN A 779 -19.93 5.73 -21.88
N TYR A 780 -21.01 6.47 -22.14
CA TYR A 780 -21.03 7.81 -22.72
C TYR A 780 -21.50 8.80 -21.65
N ILE A 781 -20.57 9.58 -21.11
CA ILE A 781 -20.81 10.48 -19.98
C ILE A 781 -20.71 11.91 -20.46
N GLY A 782 -21.72 12.71 -20.13
CA GLY A 782 -21.81 14.11 -20.55
C GLY A 782 -22.02 14.29 -22.06
N THR A 783 -22.39 13.25 -22.80
CA THR A 783 -22.52 13.27 -24.27
C THR A 783 -23.88 12.80 -24.75
N ARG A 784 -24.12 12.97 -26.05
CA ARG A 784 -25.15 12.25 -26.78
C ARG A 784 -24.80 10.75 -26.88
N PRO A 785 -25.75 9.89 -27.29
CA PRO A 785 -25.48 8.46 -27.48
C PRO A 785 -24.44 8.15 -28.56
N ASP A 786 -24.16 9.08 -29.47
CA ASP A 786 -23.11 8.97 -30.47
C ASP A 786 -21.73 9.42 -29.96
N GLY A 787 -21.63 9.90 -28.71
CA GLY A 787 -20.40 10.39 -28.10
C GLY A 787 -20.02 11.83 -28.44
N THR A 788 -20.87 12.57 -29.14
CA THR A 788 -20.65 13.99 -29.49
C THR A 788 -21.43 14.94 -28.58
N ILE A 789 -21.13 16.24 -28.68
CA ILE A 789 -21.93 17.32 -28.08
C ILE A 789 -22.36 18.33 -29.18
N PRO A 790 -23.41 19.15 -28.96
CA PRO A 790 -23.96 20.05 -30.00
C PRO A 790 -23.07 21.22 -30.42
N THR A 791 -21.84 21.34 -29.90
CA THR A 791 -20.92 22.45 -30.18
C THR A 791 -19.83 21.99 -31.13
N SER A 792 -20.02 22.19 -32.44
CA SER A 792 -18.93 22.02 -33.40
C SER A 792 -17.92 23.15 -33.25
N GLY A 793 -16.77 22.88 -32.62
CA GLY A 793 -15.60 23.77 -32.63
C GLY A 793 -15.48 24.82 -31.52
N ALA A 794 -16.32 24.80 -30.47
CA ALA A 794 -16.13 25.64 -29.28
C ALA A 794 -15.59 24.79 -28.11
N GLU A 795 -14.66 25.33 -27.32
CA GLU A 795 -14.24 24.70 -26.06
C GLU A 795 -15.46 24.52 -25.15
N VAL A 796 -15.61 23.32 -24.59
CA VAL A 796 -16.75 22.98 -23.71
C VAL A 796 -16.98 23.99 -22.59
N CYS A 797 -15.93 24.64 -22.10
CA CYS A 797 -15.97 25.61 -20.99
C CYS A 797 -16.60 26.94 -21.32
N THR A 798 -16.81 27.18 -22.60
CA THR A 798 -17.50 28.36 -23.10
C THR A 798 -18.92 28.02 -23.58
N SER A 799 -19.32 26.74 -23.51
CA SER A 799 -20.64 26.27 -23.96
C SER A 799 -21.75 26.73 -23.01
N ALA A 800 -22.57 27.66 -23.48
CA ALA A 800 -23.72 28.16 -22.75
C ALA A 800 -24.99 27.32 -22.93
N THR A 801 -24.93 26.07 -23.43
CA THR A 801 -26.15 25.28 -23.74
C THR A 801 -26.09 23.80 -23.38
N TRP A 802 -24.91 23.27 -23.02
CA TRP A 802 -24.73 21.87 -22.65
C TRP A 802 -23.98 21.79 -21.32
N ILE A 803 -24.68 21.37 -20.25
CA ILE A 803 -24.15 21.34 -18.88
C ILE A 803 -24.20 19.90 -18.38
N SER A 804 -23.09 19.39 -17.88
CA SER A 804 -23.00 18.09 -17.23
C SER A 804 -21.96 18.19 -16.13
N GLY A 805 -22.35 17.90 -14.89
CA GLY A 805 -21.49 17.90 -13.71
C GLY A 805 -20.40 16.82 -13.77
N ASP A 806 -19.99 16.33 -12.60
CA ASP A 806 -18.91 15.34 -12.50
C ASP A 806 -19.19 14.08 -13.34
N GLY A 807 -18.12 13.48 -13.86
CA GLY A 807 -18.22 12.27 -14.68
C GLY A 807 -18.37 11.00 -13.84
N ILE A 808 -17.27 10.26 -13.69
CA ILE A 808 -17.21 8.98 -12.97
C ILE A 808 -16.44 9.17 -11.66
N SER A 809 -17.09 8.93 -10.52
CA SER A 809 -16.48 8.97 -9.19
C SER A 809 -16.42 7.56 -8.59
N VAL A 810 -15.23 7.04 -8.31
CA VAL A 810 -15.03 5.72 -7.69
C VAL A 810 -14.58 5.91 -6.24
N LEU A 811 -15.52 5.93 -5.28
CA LEU A 811 -15.25 6.39 -3.90
C LEU A 811 -15.02 5.26 -2.88
N GLY A 812 -15.47 4.04 -3.19
CA GLY A 812 -15.39 2.89 -2.27
C GLY A 812 -14.92 1.58 -2.88
N GLY A 813 -14.87 1.50 -4.22
CA GLY A 813 -14.76 0.25 -4.97
C GLY A 813 -13.35 -0.23 -5.28
N LYS A 814 -12.64 -0.76 -4.27
CA LYS A 814 -11.31 -1.33 -4.44
C LYS A 814 -11.27 -2.31 -5.61
N GLY A 815 -10.24 -2.26 -6.45
CA GLY A 815 -10.14 -3.16 -7.59
C GLY A 815 -11.03 -2.78 -8.77
N THR A 816 -11.87 -1.73 -8.70
CA THR A 816 -12.75 -1.36 -9.81
C THR A 816 -11.96 -0.96 -11.07
N GLN A 817 -12.45 -1.42 -12.21
CA GLN A 817 -11.90 -1.13 -13.53
C GLN A 817 -12.80 -0.11 -14.26
N VAL A 818 -12.21 1.03 -14.66
CA VAL A 818 -12.84 2.06 -15.47
C VAL A 818 -12.20 2.06 -16.86
N GLY A 819 -12.98 1.59 -17.82
CA GLY A 819 -12.55 1.35 -19.20
C GLY A 819 -11.94 -0.04 -19.38
N GLY A 820 -11.77 -0.48 -20.63
CA GLY A 820 -11.23 -1.81 -20.95
C GLY A 820 -10.27 -1.78 -22.13
N PRO A 821 -9.52 -2.87 -22.36
CA PRO A 821 -8.47 -2.93 -23.38
C PRO A 821 -8.97 -2.73 -24.82
N SER A 822 -10.26 -2.89 -25.09
CA SER A 822 -10.85 -2.73 -26.44
C SER A 822 -11.56 -1.39 -26.64
N ASP A 823 -11.71 -0.96 -27.90
CA ASP A 823 -12.48 0.25 -28.25
C ASP A 823 -13.96 0.17 -27.81
N ALA A 824 -14.53 -1.04 -27.72
CA ALA A 824 -15.90 -1.26 -27.27
C ALA A 824 -16.07 -1.06 -25.75
N GLU A 825 -14.99 -1.16 -24.98
CA GLU A 825 -14.99 -0.99 -23.53
C GLU A 825 -14.53 0.41 -23.10
N ARG A 826 -14.12 1.26 -24.04
CA ARG A 826 -13.71 2.65 -23.81
C ARG A 826 -14.88 3.49 -23.34
N ASN A 827 -14.71 4.18 -22.22
CA ASN A 827 -15.65 5.23 -21.84
C ASN A 827 -15.31 6.54 -22.57
N TYR A 828 -16.34 7.28 -22.95
CA TYR A 828 -16.24 8.63 -23.51
C TYR A 828 -16.80 9.62 -22.50
N LEU A 829 -15.95 10.51 -22.01
CA LEU A 829 -16.30 11.56 -21.06
C LEU A 829 -16.04 12.91 -21.73
N VAL A 830 -17.08 13.53 -22.27
CA VAL A 830 -17.00 14.81 -22.98
C VAL A 830 -18.15 15.68 -22.50
N GLY A 831 -18.09 17.00 -22.66
CA GLY A 831 -19.18 17.88 -22.22
C GLY A 831 -19.20 18.15 -20.71
N ILE A 832 -18.18 17.69 -19.97
CA ILE A 832 -18.04 17.82 -18.51
C ILE A 832 -17.71 19.28 -18.15
N SER A 833 -18.73 20.01 -17.69
CA SER A 833 -18.69 21.43 -17.38
C SER A 833 -19.90 21.86 -16.54
N ILE A 834 -19.69 22.79 -15.62
CA ILE A 834 -20.78 23.48 -14.90
C ILE A 834 -20.78 24.96 -15.22
N ARG A 835 -21.97 25.58 -15.26
CA ARG A 835 -22.07 27.04 -15.39
C ARG A 835 -21.84 27.71 -14.05
N SER A 836 -20.92 28.65 -14.03
CA SER A 836 -20.79 29.60 -12.93
C SER A 836 -20.34 30.97 -13.42
N SER A 837 -20.97 32.01 -12.89
CA SER A 837 -20.49 33.39 -13.03
C SER A 837 -19.39 33.75 -12.02
N ASN A 838 -19.11 32.85 -11.06
CA ASN A 838 -18.04 32.99 -10.10
C ASN A 838 -16.78 32.29 -10.62
N ALA A 839 -15.72 33.07 -10.86
CA ALA A 839 -14.43 32.56 -11.32
C ALA A 839 -13.75 31.59 -10.35
N ASN A 840 -14.19 31.54 -9.09
CA ASN A 840 -13.67 30.63 -8.06
C ASN A 840 -14.45 29.31 -7.95
N THR A 841 -15.50 29.11 -8.75
CA THR A 841 -16.22 27.84 -8.73
C THR A 841 -15.35 26.74 -9.33
N SER A 842 -15.10 25.69 -8.54
CA SER A 842 -14.42 24.49 -9.00
C SER A 842 -15.21 23.83 -10.13
N GLN A 843 -14.56 23.66 -11.27
CA GLN A 843 -15.12 22.94 -12.41
C GLN A 843 -15.14 21.42 -12.13
N PRO A 844 -16.05 20.67 -12.79
CA PRO A 844 -16.25 19.24 -12.53
C PRO A 844 -15.07 18.40 -12.97
N VAL A 845 -14.88 17.26 -12.29
CA VAL A 845 -13.85 16.27 -12.61
C VAL A 845 -14.40 15.21 -13.54
N ALA A 846 -13.67 14.83 -14.58
CA ALA A 846 -14.15 13.79 -15.47
C ALA A 846 -14.04 12.39 -14.84
N ILE A 847 -12.90 12.03 -14.26
CA ILE A 847 -12.75 10.79 -13.48
C ILE A 847 -12.10 11.09 -12.13
N GLU A 848 -12.75 10.69 -11.05
CA GLU A 848 -12.21 10.76 -9.69
C GLU A 848 -12.06 9.36 -9.10
N VAL A 849 -10.88 9.03 -8.58
CA VAL A 849 -10.65 7.82 -7.80
C VAL A 849 -10.37 8.15 -6.34
N GLY A 850 -11.19 7.59 -5.46
CA GLY A 850 -11.18 7.78 -4.02
C GLY A 850 -10.07 7.00 -3.31
N SER A 851 -10.06 7.04 -1.99
CA SER A 851 -8.89 6.63 -1.17
C SER A 851 -8.73 5.12 -0.93
N VAL A 852 -9.60 4.27 -1.47
CA VAL A 852 -9.63 2.81 -1.14
C VAL A 852 -8.70 1.98 -2.05
N GLY A 853 -8.13 2.60 -3.09
CA GLY A 853 -6.99 2.12 -3.87
C GLY A 853 -7.23 0.90 -4.80
N SER A 854 -6.17 0.48 -5.51
CA SER A 854 -6.12 -0.65 -6.46
C SER A 854 -7.00 -0.52 -7.70
N TYR A 855 -7.21 0.69 -8.22
CA TYR A 855 -8.05 0.90 -9.40
C TYR A 855 -7.29 0.68 -10.72
N LEU A 856 -8.02 0.31 -11.77
CA LEU A 856 -7.51 0.31 -13.13
C LEU A 856 -8.30 1.29 -13.97
N ILE A 857 -7.66 2.38 -14.39
CA ILE A 857 -8.27 3.40 -15.25
C ILE A 857 -7.59 3.32 -16.61
N GLN A 858 -8.23 2.69 -17.58
CA GLN A 858 -7.60 2.42 -18.87
C GLN A 858 -8.44 2.78 -20.09
N ASN A 859 -7.76 3.19 -21.15
CA ASN A 859 -8.36 3.37 -22.48
C ASN A 859 -9.65 4.22 -22.46
N ASN A 860 -9.71 5.24 -21.60
CA ASN A 860 -10.83 6.19 -21.58
C ASN A 860 -10.48 7.40 -22.45
N TYR A 861 -11.49 7.97 -23.11
CA TYR A 861 -11.37 9.25 -23.79
C TYR A 861 -12.02 10.33 -22.93
N VAL A 862 -11.18 11.20 -22.38
CA VAL A 862 -11.57 12.35 -21.57
C VAL A 862 -11.35 13.61 -22.40
N GLY A 863 -12.44 14.26 -22.80
CA GLY A 863 -12.42 15.47 -23.62
C GLY A 863 -12.25 15.23 -25.12
N ARG A 864 -12.13 13.98 -25.59
CA ARG A 864 -12.12 13.61 -27.01
C ARG A 864 -13.40 12.89 -27.40
N ASP A 865 -14.10 13.41 -28.40
CA ASP A 865 -15.32 12.79 -28.91
C ASP A 865 -15.05 11.61 -29.86
N THR A 866 -16.11 10.89 -30.23
CA THR A 866 -16.06 9.76 -31.18
C THR A 866 -15.73 10.16 -32.62
N ALA A 867 -15.90 11.44 -32.97
CA ALA A 867 -15.49 12.00 -34.25
C ALA A 867 -13.99 12.37 -34.29
N GLY A 868 -13.30 12.29 -33.14
CA GLY A 868 -11.87 12.58 -33.00
C GLY A 868 -11.55 14.04 -32.74
N ASN A 869 -12.54 14.85 -32.37
CA ASN A 869 -12.34 16.24 -31.96
C ASN A 869 -11.94 16.32 -30.49
N ASP A 870 -10.93 17.13 -30.19
CA ASP A 870 -10.46 17.41 -28.84
C ASP A 870 -11.25 18.60 -28.26
N VAL A 871 -12.48 18.32 -27.81
CA VAL A 871 -13.45 19.31 -27.30
C VAL A 871 -13.12 19.78 -25.87
N GLY A 872 -12.41 18.93 -25.12
CA GLY A 872 -11.93 19.19 -23.76
C GLY A 872 -12.94 18.85 -22.65
N VAL A 873 -12.45 18.98 -21.41
CA VAL A 873 -13.22 19.09 -20.16
C VAL A 873 -12.77 20.36 -19.42
N CYS A 874 -13.60 20.90 -18.54
CA CYS A 874 -13.29 22.18 -17.87
C CYS A 874 -12.51 22.09 -16.58
N GLY A 875 -12.79 21.07 -15.78
CA GLY A 875 -12.00 20.79 -14.60
C GLY A 875 -10.85 19.85 -14.94
N GLU A 876 -10.50 19.05 -13.96
CA GLU A 876 -9.42 18.06 -14.07
C GLU A 876 -9.85 16.89 -14.95
N GLY A 877 -8.91 16.33 -15.71
CA GLY A 877 -9.13 15.09 -16.46
C GLY A 877 -9.34 13.91 -15.51
N ILE A 878 -8.29 13.51 -14.79
CA ILE A 878 -8.35 12.42 -13.82
C ILE A 878 -7.72 12.89 -12.50
N ARG A 879 -8.51 12.81 -11.43
CA ARG A 879 -8.08 13.08 -10.05
C ARG A 879 -7.82 11.79 -9.30
N ILE A 880 -6.65 11.70 -8.67
CA ILE A 880 -6.18 10.49 -8.00
C ILE A 880 -5.94 10.76 -6.51
N ALA A 881 -6.76 10.13 -5.68
CA ALA A 881 -6.61 10.13 -4.23
C ALA A 881 -6.38 8.73 -3.63
N GLY A 882 -6.47 7.67 -4.44
CA GLY A 882 -6.25 6.28 -4.03
C GLY A 882 -4.81 5.82 -4.19
N ASP A 883 -4.48 4.71 -3.53
CA ASP A 883 -3.21 4.00 -3.68
C ASP A 883 -3.27 2.96 -4.83
N PHE A 884 -2.13 2.48 -5.33
CA PHE A 884 -2.04 1.31 -6.23
C PHE A 884 -2.87 1.42 -7.51
N THR A 885 -3.09 2.64 -8.01
CA THR A 885 -3.89 2.88 -9.21
C THR A 885 -3.01 2.79 -10.45
N LEU A 886 -3.43 2.00 -11.43
CA LEU A 886 -2.85 2.03 -12.76
C LEU A 886 -3.72 2.92 -13.65
N VAL A 887 -3.18 4.06 -14.08
CA VAL A 887 -3.78 4.92 -15.11
C VAL A 887 -3.03 4.68 -16.41
N LYS A 888 -3.69 4.04 -17.38
CA LYS A 888 -3.03 3.52 -18.57
C LYS A 888 -3.75 3.81 -19.89
N ASP A 889 -3.02 4.19 -20.93
CA ASP A 889 -3.52 4.30 -22.31
C ASP A 889 -4.77 5.21 -22.46
N ASN A 890 -4.98 6.17 -21.55
CA ASN A 890 -6.10 7.12 -21.65
C ASN A 890 -5.74 8.28 -22.58
N TYR A 891 -6.74 8.84 -23.28
CA TYR A 891 -6.61 10.09 -24.03
C TYR A 891 -7.24 11.22 -23.22
N ILE A 892 -6.48 12.25 -22.89
CA ILE A 892 -6.92 13.29 -21.95
C ILE A 892 -6.70 14.69 -22.53
N VAL A 893 -7.78 15.46 -22.58
CA VAL A 893 -7.82 16.86 -23.01
C VAL A 893 -8.48 17.70 -21.92
N ALA A 894 -7.69 18.35 -21.08
CA ALA A 894 -8.16 19.27 -20.03
C ALA A 894 -7.56 20.66 -20.26
N SER A 895 -8.10 21.41 -21.22
CA SER A 895 -7.42 22.62 -21.76
C SER A 895 -7.28 23.75 -20.74
N GLN A 896 -8.09 23.77 -19.69
CA GLN A 896 -8.09 24.79 -18.64
C GLN A 896 -7.61 24.27 -17.27
N ASN A 897 -7.07 23.04 -17.21
CA ASN A 897 -6.64 22.43 -15.95
C ASN A 897 -5.60 21.32 -16.16
N ALA A 898 -5.35 20.54 -15.10
CA ALA A 898 -4.50 19.37 -15.13
C ALA A 898 -5.15 18.20 -15.87
N ALA A 899 -4.37 17.50 -16.71
CA ALA A 899 -4.79 16.21 -17.26
C ALA A 899 -4.86 15.15 -16.14
N LEU A 900 -3.81 15.06 -15.31
CA LEU A 900 -3.76 14.21 -14.12
C LEU A 900 -3.44 15.06 -12.88
N ASN A 901 -4.25 14.92 -11.83
CA ASN A 901 -4.01 15.58 -10.53
C ASN A 901 -3.87 14.52 -9.43
N HIS A 902 -2.68 14.44 -8.85
CA HIS A 902 -2.37 13.52 -7.76
C HIS A 902 -2.33 14.30 -6.44
N LEU A 903 -3.30 14.08 -5.56
CA LEU A 903 -3.51 14.99 -4.43
C LEU A 903 -2.85 14.57 -3.12
N ARG A 904 -2.55 13.29 -2.96
CA ARG A 904 -2.36 12.68 -1.64
C ARG A 904 -0.89 12.31 -1.36
N ASN A 905 -0.54 12.17 -0.09
CA ASN A 905 0.83 12.00 0.42
C ASN A 905 1.44 10.58 0.21
N VAL A 906 2.49 10.20 0.96
CA VAL A 906 3.02 8.81 0.91
C VAL A 906 2.03 7.79 1.52
N VAL A 907 1.20 8.29 2.43
CA VAL A 907 0.22 7.53 3.24
C VAL A 907 -0.99 7.11 2.39
N SER A 908 -1.42 8.00 1.51
CA SER A 908 -2.57 7.88 0.61
C SER A 908 -2.15 8.44 -0.74
N GLY A 909 -2.44 7.81 -1.88
CA GLY A 909 -1.79 8.15 -3.15
C GLY A 909 -0.51 7.36 -3.47
N ASN A 910 -0.15 6.32 -2.74
CA ASN A 910 1.08 5.55 -2.98
C ASN A 910 0.96 4.61 -4.20
N ALA A 911 2.08 4.23 -4.82
CA ALA A 911 2.14 3.19 -5.88
C ALA A 911 1.26 3.46 -7.12
N ASN A 912 0.99 4.73 -7.42
CA ASN A 912 0.21 5.10 -8.60
C ASN A 912 1.09 5.08 -9.85
N THR A 913 0.70 4.26 -10.83
CA THR A 913 1.42 4.09 -12.10
C THR A 913 0.74 4.86 -13.22
N TYR A 914 1.53 5.64 -13.97
CA TYR A 914 1.09 6.30 -15.20
C TYR A 914 1.82 5.65 -16.38
N ARG A 915 1.07 5.16 -17.37
CA ARG A 915 1.64 4.41 -18.49
C ARG A 915 0.89 4.69 -19.78
N GLY A 916 1.55 5.07 -20.87
CA GLY A 916 0.91 5.19 -22.18
C GLY A 916 -0.19 6.26 -22.31
N ASN A 917 -0.43 7.08 -21.28
CA ASN A 917 -1.49 8.09 -21.34
C ASN A 917 -1.10 9.20 -22.32
N ARG A 918 -2.01 9.51 -23.23
CA ARG A 918 -1.89 10.56 -24.22
C ARG A 918 -2.54 11.84 -23.71
N ILE A 919 -1.72 12.81 -23.36
CA ILE A 919 -2.15 14.14 -22.91
C ILE A 919 -1.92 15.11 -24.06
N VAL A 920 -2.96 15.83 -24.45
CA VAL A 920 -2.94 16.76 -25.57
C VAL A 920 -3.52 18.10 -25.15
N GLY A 921 -2.71 19.16 -25.27
CA GLY A 921 -3.16 20.53 -25.12
C GLY A 921 -3.77 20.85 -23.74
N SER A 922 -3.39 20.12 -22.70
CA SER A 922 -3.82 20.38 -21.32
C SER A 922 -2.93 21.46 -20.70
N GLN A 923 -3.44 22.25 -19.76
CA GLN A 923 -2.65 23.33 -19.17
C GLN A 923 -1.43 22.79 -18.41
N GLN A 924 -1.62 21.66 -17.71
CA GLN A 924 -0.56 20.93 -17.01
C GLN A 924 -0.78 19.42 -17.22
N ALA A 925 0.30 18.68 -17.53
CA ALA A 925 0.19 17.24 -17.75
C ALA A 925 -0.16 16.47 -16.47
N ILE A 926 0.74 16.56 -15.49
CA ILE A 926 0.65 15.86 -14.20
C ILE A 926 1.03 16.86 -13.12
N ILE A 927 0.12 17.08 -12.18
CA ILE A 927 0.36 17.90 -10.99
C ILE A 927 0.38 17.01 -9.75
N PHE A 928 1.30 17.32 -8.86
CA PHE A 928 1.31 16.82 -7.49
C PHE A 928 0.76 17.89 -6.56
N GLY A 929 -0.31 17.56 -5.83
CA GLY A 929 -0.97 18.42 -4.86
C GLY A 929 -0.07 18.75 -3.66
N PRO A 930 -0.47 19.72 -2.83
CA PRO A 930 0.37 20.25 -1.76
C PRO A 930 0.66 19.25 -0.64
N GLU A 931 -0.14 18.18 -0.50
CA GLU A 931 0.11 17.14 0.50
C GLU A 931 1.16 16.11 0.05
N VAL A 932 1.53 16.07 -1.25
CA VAL A 932 2.53 15.15 -1.79
C VAL A 932 3.92 15.53 -1.26
N PRO A 933 4.64 14.61 -0.56
CA PRO A 933 5.99 14.87 -0.09
C PRO A 933 6.97 15.29 -1.18
N GLU A 934 7.92 16.14 -0.79
CA GLU A 934 8.93 16.69 -1.69
C GLU A 934 9.71 15.60 -2.44
N ASP A 935 9.94 14.46 -1.76
CA ASP A 935 10.64 13.29 -2.30
C ASP A 935 9.99 12.73 -3.59
N LEU A 936 8.67 12.88 -3.79
CA LEU A 936 7.99 12.52 -5.05
C LEU A 936 7.72 13.76 -5.92
N ALA A 937 7.19 14.84 -5.34
CA ALA A 937 6.78 16.02 -6.09
C ALA A 937 7.94 16.65 -6.89
N PHE A 938 9.16 16.54 -6.37
CA PHE A 938 10.38 17.08 -6.99
C PHE A 938 11.31 16.01 -7.55
N PHE A 939 10.96 14.73 -7.50
CA PHE A 939 11.73 13.68 -8.15
C PHE A 939 11.75 13.92 -9.67
N ASN A 940 12.95 14.04 -10.25
CA ASN A 940 13.09 14.22 -11.68
C ASN A 940 13.16 12.86 -12.39
N PRO A 941 12.40 12.66 -13.48
CA PRO A 941 12.44 11.41 -14.25
C PRO A 941 13.80 11.20 -14.93
N GLY A 942 13.99 10.00 -15.50
CA GLY A 942 15.21 9.61 -16.21
C GLY A 942 15.62 10.63 -17.27
N LYS A 943 16.86 11.09 -17.18
CA LYS A 943 17.40 12.14 -18.03
C LYS A 943 17.86 11.57 -19.35
N ILE A 944 17.43 12.17 -20.46
CA ILE A 944 18.05 11.92 -21.76
C ILE A 944 19.37 12.69 -21.83
N THR A 945 20.46 11.99 -22.16
CA THR A 945 21.80 12.57 -22.31
C THR A 945 22.23 12.65 -23.76
N VAL A 946 21.69 11.79 -24.64
CA VAL A 946 22.00 11.77 -26.08
C VAL A 946 20.73 11.44 -26.87
N ILE A 947 20.50 12.19 -27.95
CA ILE A 947 19.57 11.85 -29.04
C ILE A 947 20.38 11.90 -30.34
N ASP A 948 20.63 10.74 -30.94
CA ASP A 948 21.41 10.59 -32.17
C ASP A 948 20.61 9.75 -33.19
N GLY A 949 19.96 10.44 -34.14
CA GLY A 949 19.02 9.81 -35.07
C GLY A 949 17.88 9.12 -34.32
N THR A 950 17.83 7.79 -34.38
CA THR A 950 16.88 6.96 -33.62
C THR A 950 17.43 6.45 -32.29
N ASN A 951 18.72 6.61 -32.01
CA ASN A 951 19.33 6.12 -30.77
C ASN A 951 19.20 7.17 -29.66
N VAL A 952 18.61 6.76 -28.54
CA VAL A 952 18.47 7.61 -27.35
C VAL A 952 19.17 6.93 -26.18
N ARG A 953 19.98 7.68 -25.43
CA ARG A 953 20.63 7.21 -24.20
C ARG A 953 20.32 8.16 -23.07
N GLY A 954 20.33 7.62 -21.86
CA GLY A 954 20.06 8.40 -20.67
C GLY A 954 20.56 7.78 -19.37
N THR A 955 20.36 8.52 -18.29
CA THR A 955 20.76 8.20 -16.94
C THR A 955 19.59 8.41 -15.97
N SER A 956 19.86 8.27 -14.67
CA SER A 956 18.99 8.81 -13.62
C SER A 956 18.73 10.31 -13.83
N GLY A 957 17.63 10.81 -13.26
CA GLY A 957 17.31 12.23 -13.27
C GLY A 957 18.33 13.04 -12.46
N ASP A 958 18.50 14.31 -12.82
CA ASP A 958 19.26 15.25 -11.98
C ASP A 958 18.54 15.46 -10.64
N PRO A 959 19.24 15.73 -9.52
CA PRO A 959 18.60 15.95 -8.23
C PRO A 959 17.49 17.00 -8.28
N GLY A 960 16.35 16.68 -7.67
CA GLY A 960 15.21 17.58 -7.53
C GLY A 960 15.53 18.72 -6.57
N MET A 961 15.04 19.93 -6.88
CA MET A 961 15.20 21.10 -6.00
C MET A 961 13.83 21.59 -5.52
N PRO A 962 13.40 21.19 -4.32
CA PRO A 962 12.20 21.72 -3.69
C PRO A 962 12.43 23.14 -3.10
N PRO A 963 11.35 23.88 -2.76
CA PRO A 963 11.44 25.16 -2.08
C PRO A 963 12.20 25.13 -0.75
N SER A 964 12.30 23.96 -0.10
CA SER A 964 13.08 23.75 1.12
C SER A 964 14.62 23.82 0.92
N ASN A 965 15.10 23.87 -0.33
CA ASN A 965 16.52 23.82 -0.72
C ASN A 965 17.27 22.56 -0.26
N LYS A 966 16.55 21.50 0.12
CA LYS A 966 17.14 20.19 0.39
C LYS A 966 17.06 19.35 -0.89
N PRO A 967 18.19 19.00 -1.54
CA PRO A 967 18.14 18.24 -2.78
C PRO A 967 17.45 16.88 -2.58
N VAL A 968 16.53 16.56 -3.50
CA VAL A 968 15.87 15.26 -3.58
C VAL A 968 16.69 14.35 -4.47
N ASP A 969 17.12 13.21 -3.93
CA ASP A 969 17.82 12.18 -4.69
C ASP A 969 16.88 11.60 -5.76
N SER A 970 17.23 11.80 -7.03
CA SER A 970 16.49 11.31 -8.20
C SER A 970 17.18 10.10 -8.86
N THR A 971 18.05 9.41 -8.12
CA THR A 971 18.62 8.13 -8.57
C THR A 971 17.50 7.11 -8.79
N CYS A 972 17.51 6.49 -9.96
CA CYS A 972 16.42 5.61 -10.39
C CYS A 972 16.96 4.25 -10.88
N PRO A 973 17.68 3.49 -10.02
CA PRO A 973 18.17 2.17 -10.40
C PRO A 973 16.99 1.24 -10.69
N PHE A 974 17.10 0.46 -11.76
CA PHE A 974 16.08 -0.50 -12.22
C PHE A 974 14.70 0.09 -12.55
N CYS A 975 14.53 1.41 -12.55
CA CYS A 975 13.27 2.06 -12.92
C CYS A 975 12.85 1.75 -14.35
N THR A 976 11.54 1.75 -14.59
CA THR A 976 11.01 1.77 -15.96
C THR A 976 10.96 3.21 -16.44
N ILE A 977 11.62 3.51 -17.55
CA ILE A 977 11.61 4.81 -18.22
C ILE A 977 10.71 4.71 -19.45
N GLU A 978 9.69 5.56 -19.51
CA GLU A 978 8.81 5.67 -20.68
C GLU A 978 9.14 6.96 -21.45
N LEU A 979 9.23 6.86 -22.77
CA LEU A 979 9.52 7.97 -23.67
C LEU A 979 8.25 8.39 -24.41
N PHE A 980 8.00 9.71 -24.44
CA PHE A 980 6.85 10.29 -25.12
C PHE A 980 7.27 11.30 -26.18
N LEU A 981 6.50 11.36 -27.26
CA LEU A 981 6.59 12.40 -28.27
C LEU A 981 5.91 13.69 -27.80
N ASP A 982 6.55 14.82 -28.07
CA ASP A 982 6.07 16.17 -27.77
C ASP A 982 6.26 17.03 -29.04
N ASN A 983 5.37 17.99 -29.29
CA ASN A 983 5.35 18.87 -30.47
C ASN A 983 6.15 20.18 -30.30
N ARG A 984 6.95 20.28 -29.23
CA ARG A 984 7.78 21.45 -28.87
C ARG A 984 7.00 22.76 -28.67
N ASP A 985 5.72 22.67 -28.34
CA ASP A 985 5.03 23.86 -27.85
C ASP A 985 5.37 24.12 -26.37
N GLU A 986 4.78 25.17 -25.79
CA GLU A 986 5.06 25.53 -24.39
C GLU A 986 4.37 24.59 -23.39
N ARG A 987 3.46 23.72 -23.86
CA ARG A 987 2.73 22.78 -23.02
C ARG A 987 3.55 21.52 -22.82
N SER A 988 3.30 20.87 -21.70
CA SER A 988 3.86 19.55 -21.45
C SER A 988 2.88 18.55 -22.00
N ASP A 989 3.18 17.96 -23.16
CA ASP A 989 2.33 16.99 -23.80
C ASP A 989 2.96 15.60 -23.78
N THR A 990 2.11 14.58 -23.84
CA THR A 990 2.51 13.18 -24.03
C THR A 990 1.81 12.63 -25.27
N LEU A 991 2.01 13.25 -26.43
CA LEU A 991 1.22 13.02 -27.65
C LEU A 991 1.21 11.57 -28.12
N GLN A 992 2.27 10.83 -27.81
CA GLN A 992 2.38 9.41 -28.12
C GLN A 992 3.40 8.77 -27.19
N SER A 993 3.06 7.63 -26.58
CA SER A 993 4.08 6.75 -25.96
C SER A 993 4.85 6.03 -27.07
N LEU A 994 6.17 6.20 -27.07
CA LEU A 994 7.07 5.59 -28.04
C LEU A 994 7.59 4.23 -27.58
N GLY A 995 7.50 3.96 -26.28
CA GLY A 995 7.90 2.71 -25.65
C GLY A 995 8.57 2.92 -24.29
N THR A 996 8.96 1.80 -23.69
CA THR A 996 9.56 1.77 -22.36
C THR A 996 10.89 1.02 -22.37
N VAL A 997 11.82 1.42 -21.50
CA VAL A 997 13.08 0.72 -21.24
C VAL A 997 13.30 0.61 -19.74
N GLN A 998 13.96 -0.46 -19.29
CA GLN A 998 14.38 -0.59 -17.90
C GLN A 998 15.81 -0.06 -17.73
N ALA A 999 16.04 0.77 -16.72
CA ALA A 999 17.37 1.21 -16.34
C ALA A 999 18.19 0.09 -15.68
N ASP A 1000 19.51 0.15 -15.77
CA ASP A 1000 20.40 -0.76 -15.05
C ASP A 1000 20.50 -0.40 -13.55
N GLY A 1001 21.30 -1.16 -12.78
CA GLY A 1001 21.51 -0.92 -11.35
C GLY A 1001 22.24 0.40 -11.02
N ASN A 1002 22.78 1.09 -12.03
CA ASN A 1002 23.37 2.42 -11.91
C ASN A 1002 22.41 3.53 -12.43
N GLY A 1003 21.24 3.15 -12.95
CA GLY A 1003 20.27 4.07 -13.54
C GLY A 1003 20.55 4.45 -14.98
N ASN A 1004 21.46 3.77 -15.70
CA ASN A 1004 21.70 4.02 -17.13
C ASN A 1004 20.70 3.25 -18.00
N TRP A 1005 20.35 3.81 -19.16
CA TRP A 1005 19.41 3.19 -20.10
C TRP A 1005 19.66 3.61 -21.56
N SER A 1006 19.18 2.80 -22.50
CA SER A 1006 19.27 3.06 -23.94
C SER A 1006 17.99 2.59 -24.64
N PHE A 1007 17.47 3.41 -25.55
CA PHE A 1007 16.24 3.15 -26.30
C PHE A 1007 16.44 3.42 -27.79
N THR A 1008 15.71 2.71 -28.66
CA THR A 1008 15.70 2.94 -30.11
C THR A 1008 14.33 3.42 -30.54
N LEU A 1009 14.26 4.66 -31.04
CA LEU A 1009 13.03 5.26 -31.54
C LEU A 1009 12.53 4.54 -32.79
N PRO A 1010 11.21 4.46 -33.01
CA PRO A 1010 10.65 3.90 -34.22
C PRO A 1010 10.97 4.74 -35.47
N ALA A 1011 11.21 6.04 -35.30
CA ALA A 1011 11.65 6.97 -36.35
C ALA A 1011 12.46 8.11 -35.72
N ALA A 1012 13.31 8.77 -36.52
CA ALA A 1012 14.00 9.98 -36.09
C ALA A 1012 13.01 11.12 -35.86
N LEU A 1013 13.33 12.01 -34.91
CA LEU A 1013 12.50 13.18 -34.61
C LEU A 1013 12.60 14.21 -35.74
N SER A 1014 11.48 14.82 -36.09
CA SER A 1014 11.48 16.04 -36.92
C SER A 1014 11.85 17.28 -36.11
N ASP A 1015 12.07 18.40 -36.80
CA ASP A 1015 12.43 19.70 -36.20
C ASP A 1015 11.35 20.27 -35.28
N GLN A 1016 10.12 19.76 -35.38
CA GLN A 1016 9.00 20.15 -34.51
C GLN A 1016 8.71 19.12 -33.42
N GLN A 1017 9.56 18.09 -33.27
CA GLN A 1017 9.33 17.01 -32.31
C GLN A 1017 10.42 16.94 -31.25
N GLY A 1018 10.03 16.79 -30.00
CA GLY A 1018 10.92 16.52 -28.89
C GLY A 1018 10.51 15.25 -28.15
N LEU A 1019 11.26 14.94 -27.10
CA LEU A 1019 11.01 13.82 -26.21
C LEU A 1019 10.75 14.30 -24.79
N ARG A 1020 9.82 13.61 -24.12
CA ARG A 1020 9.60 13.68 -22.68
C ARG A 1020 9.81 12.30 -22.08
N THR A 1021 10.12 12.24 -20.79
CA THR A 1021 10.23 11.00 -20.03
C THR A 1021 9.34 11.01 -18.79
N ILE A 1022 8.89 9.82 -18.40
CA ILE A 1022 8.33 9.51 -17.08
C ILE A 1022 9.11 8.32 -16.53
N SER A 1023 9.44 8.35 -15.24
CA SER A 1023 10.01 7.19 -14.54
C SER A 1023 8.93 6.52 -13.68
N THR A 1024 8.93 5.19 -13.65
CA THR A 1024 8.19 4.38 -12.67
C THR A 1024 9.19 3.59 -11.83
N ALA A 1025 9.14 3.76 -10.50
CA ALA A 1025 9.94 3.00 -9.57
C ALA A 1025 9.53 1.52 -9.58
N ASN A 1026 10.48 0.61 -9.72
CA ASN A 1026 10.21 -0.84 -9.71
C ASN A 1026 10.54 -1.51 -8.36
N ASN A 1027 11.11 -0.76 -7.42
CA ASN A 1027 11.42 -1.22 -6.06
C ASN A 1027 10.86 -0.25 -5.03
N TYR A 1028 10.55 -0.78 -3.84
CA TYR A 1028 10.24 0.04 -2.68
C TYR A 1028 11.43 0.94 -2.33
N GLY A 1029 11.16 2.21 -2.04
CA GLY A 1029 12.14 3.15 -1.52
C GLY A 1029 13.10 3.77 -2.54
N VAL A 1030 13.00 3.44 -3.84
CA VAL A 1030 13.73 4.17 -4.91
C VAL A 1030 13.30 5.63 -4.94
N ILE A 1031 11.98 5.85 -5.00
CA ILE A 1031 11.41 7.11 -4.54
C ILE A 1031 11.21 6.93 -3.04
N LYS A 1032 11.86 7.77 -2.24
CA LYS A 1032 11.97 7.55 -0.79
C LYS A 1032 10.59 7.38 -0.15
N GLN A 1033 10.43 6.29 0.63
CA GLN A 1033 9.18 5.88 1.30
C GLN A 1033 8.00 5.52 0.38
N TYR A 1034 8.16 5.56 -0.94
CA TYR A 1034 7.13 5.11 -1.87
C TYR A 1034 7.32 3.64 -2.26
N GLU A 1035 6.21 2.99 -2.60
CA GLU A 1035 6.21 1.61 -3.07
C GLU A 1035 6.58 1.52 -4.56
N ALA A 1036 6.99 0.32 -4.99
CA ALA A 1036 7.07 -0.02 -6.40
C ALA A 1036 5.74 0.29 -7.13
N GLY A 1037 5.82 0.71 -8.39
CA GLY A 1037 4.70 1.18 -9.20
C GLY A 1037 4.50 2.70 -9.15
N THR A 1038 5.17 3.44 -8.27
CA THR A 1038 5.03 4.90 -8.19
C THR A 1038 5.67 5.58 -9.40
N SER A 1039 4.88 6.37 -10.15
CA SER A 1039 5.35 7.15 -11.30
C SER A 1039 5.61 8.62 -10.96
N THR A 1040 6.61 9.20 -11.63
CA THR A 1040 6.99 10.60 -11.48
C THR A 1040 6.10 11.53 -12.31
N LYS A 1041 6.35 12.84 -12.21
CA LYS A 1041 5.91 13.83 -13.19
C LYS A 1041 6.55 13.59 -14.57
N VAL A 1042 6.04 14.30 -15.58
CA VAL A 1042 6.64 14.43 -16.91
C VAL A 1042 7.91 15.28 -16.83
N SER A 1043 8.95 14.89 -17.58
CA SER A 1043 10.22 15.62 -17.66
C SER A 1043 10.11 16.99 -18.33
N GLY A 1044 11.21 17.74 -18.30
CA GLY A 1044 11.43 18.82 -19.27
C GLY A 1044 11.52 18.27 -20.71
N LEU A 1045 11.45 19.17 -21.70
CA LEU A 1045 11.55 18.81 -23.11
C LEU A 1045 13.01 18.52 -23.49
N TYR A 1046 13.26 17.36 -24.10
CA TYR A 1046 14.54 17.02 -24.70
C TYR A 1046 14.45 17.14 -26.22
N THR A 1047 15.42 17.81 -26.82
CA THR A 1047 15.56 17.93 -28.27
C THR A 1047 16.95 17.46 -28.69
N PRO A 1048 17.14 17.01 -29.93
CA PRO A 1048 18.48 16.71 -30.44
C PRO A 1048 19.39 17.90 -30.22
N ALA A 1049 20.55 17.68 -29.58
CA ALA A 1049 21.53 18.72 -29.40
C ALA A 1049 22.03 19.18 -30.78
N ASN A 1050 21.96 20.49 -31.05
CA ASN A 1050 22.59 21.05 -32.23
C ASN A 1050 24.10 21.02 -32.01
N VAL A 1051 24.81 20.08 -32.65
CA VAL A 1051 26.27 20.06 -32.64
C VAL A 1051 26.76 21.24 -33.48
N ILE A 1052 27.05 22.37 -32.83
CA ILE A 1052 27.75 23.48 -33.48
C ILE A 1052 29.23 23.11 -33.52
N THR A 1053 29.74 22.73 -34.69
CA THR A 1053 31.18 22.65 -34.91
C THR A 1053 31.72 24.08 -35.06
N LEU A 1054 32.36 24.58 -34.01
CA LEU A 1054 33.01 25.90 -34.03
C LEU A 1054 34.03 25.97 -35.18
N PRO A 1055 34.21 27.15 -35.81
CA PRO A 1055 35.22 27.31 -36.84
C PRO A 1055 36.61 27.23 -36.22
N ILE A 1056 37.46 26.33 -36.71
CA ILE A 1056 38.86 26.26 -36.29
C ILE A 1056 39.71 26.88 -37.38
N ILE A 1057 40.36 28.02 -37.13
CA ILE A 1057 41.48 28.46 -37.98
C ILE A 1057 42.67 27.57 -37.66
N SER A 1058 43.06 26.72 -38.60
CA SER A 1058 44.03 25.65 -38.37
C SER A 1058 45.45 26.00 -38.78
N ASN A 1059 45.62 27.04 -39.62
CA ASN A 1059 46.92 27.37 -40.22
C ASN A 1059 47.57 28.65 -39.68
N ILE A 1060 46.89 29.42 -38.83
CA ILE A 1060 47.40 30.67 -38.25
C ILE A 1060 47.08 30.70 -36.74
N ALA A 1061 48.11 30.90 -35.91
CA ALA A 1061 47.96 30.97 -34.47
C ALA A 1061 47.60 32.40 -33.98
N ASN A 1062 46.96 32.50 -32.82
CA ASN A 1062 46.69 33.79 -32.18
C ASN A 1062 48.00 34.48 -31.75
N GLY A 1063 48.15 35.76 -32.07
CA GLY A 1063 49.38 36.53 -31.90
C GLY A 1063 50.45 36.24 -32.95
N ALA A 1064 50.19 35.42 -33.96
CA ALA A 1064 51.19 35.08 -34.98
C ALA A 1064 51.58 36.28 -35.84
N THR A 1065 52.87 36.35 -36.18
CA THR A 1065 53.36 37.23 -37.24
C THR A 1065 53.16 36.55 -38.59
N LEU A 1066 52.47 37.21 -39.50
CA LEU A 1066 52.13 36.68 -40.80
C LEU A 1066 53.35 36.67 -41.72
N THR A 1067 53.58 35.55 -42.40
CA THR A 1067 54.66 35.38 -43.39
C THR A 1067 54.23 35.79 -44.80
N GLU A 1068 52.92 35.93 -45.03
CA GLU A 1068 52.27 36.40 -46.26
C GLU A 1068 51.18 37.43 -45.93
N ASN A 1069 51.03 38.46 -46.78
CA ASN A 1069 50.00 39.50 -46.60
C ASN A 1069 49.45 39.91 -47.99
N PRO A 1070 48.20 39.55 -48.35
CA PRO A 1070 47.14 39.01 -47.49
C PRO A 1070 47.37 37.53 -47.09
N PRO A 1071 47.03 37.13 -45.86
CA PRO A 1071 47.11 35.74 -45.43
C PRO A 1071 45.96 34.90 -45.98
N THR A 1072 46.20 33.62 -46.28
CA THR A 1072 45.11 32.67 -46.53
C THR A 1072 44.66 32.04 -45.21
N PHE A 1073 43.42 32.25 -44.76
CA PHE A 1073 42.84 31.56 -43.61
C PHE A 1073 42.26 30.22 -44.04
N ARG A 1074 42.58 29.16 -43.32
CA ARG A 1074 42.05 27.81 -43.54
C ARG A 1074 41.52 27.23 -42.25
N GLY A 1075 40.46 26.45 -42.36
CA GLY A 1075 39.85 25.88 -41.19
C GLY A 1075 38.84 24.78 -41.45
N THR A 1076 38.21 24.34 -40.37
CA THR A 1076 37.07 23.42 -40.41
C THR A 1076 35.87 24.02 -39.69
N SER A 1077 34.65 23.69 -40.13
CA SER A 1077 33.35 23.99 -39.49
C SER A 1077 32.28 23.05 -40.07
N LEU A 1078 30.99 23.24 -39.75
CA LEU A 1078 29.91 22.41 -40.28
C LEU A 1078 29.68 22.69 -41.78
N ALA A 1079 29.55 21.64 -42.59
CA ALA A 1079 29.27 21.76 -44.02
C ALA A 1079 27.99 22.58 -44.27
N GLY A 1080 28.02 23.46 -45.27
CA GLY A 1080 26.90 24.33 -45.62
C GLY A 1080 26.77 25.63 -44.80
N TYR A 1081 27.62 25.85 -43.79
CA TYR A 1081 27.69 27.12 -43.06
C TYR A 1081 28.53 28.16 -43.82
N ILE A 1082 28.40 29.43 -43.40
CA ILE A 1082 29.14 30.56 -43.97
C ILE A 1082 30.12 31.10 -42.91
N ILE A 1083 31.38 31.25 -43.29
CA ILE A 1083 32.42 31.88 -42.48
C ILE A 1083 32.65 33.30 -42.99
N ARG A 1084 32.62 34.28 -42.09
CA ARG A 1084 32.98 35.69 -42.34
C ARG A 1084 34.11 36.11 -41.43
N ILE A 1085 35.10 36.81 -41.97
CA ILE A 1085 36.20 37.37 -41.20
C ILE A 1085 36.17 38.89 -41.38
N PHE A 1086 36.07 39.60 -40.26
CA PHE A 1086 36.08 41.05 -40.20
C PHE A 1086 37.40 41.54 -39.60
N LEU A 1087 37.92 42.66 -40.10
CA LEU A 1087 39.01 43.40 -39.46
C LEU A 1087 38.40 44.43 -38.51
N ARG A 1088 38.76 44.35 -37.22
CA ARG A 1088 38.30 45.32 -36.22
C ARG A 1088 39.04 46.64 -36.35
N SER A 1089 38.30 47.74 -36.26
CA SER A 1089 38.88 49.09 -36.32
C SER A 1089 39.64 49.45 -35.04
N THR A 1090 40.95 49.70 -35.13
CA THR A 1090 41.82 50.10 -34.00
C THR A 1090 41.87 51.63 -33.78
N GLY A 1091 40.76 52.19 -33.28
CA GLY A 1091 40.74 53.39 -32.42
C GLY A 1091 40.82 54.81 -33.02
N GLY A 1092 39.85 55.66 -32.65
CA GLY A 1092 39.94 57.13 -32.70
C GLY A 1092 38.60 57.85 -32.89
N ALA A 1093 37.93 58.25 -31.80
CA ALA A 1093 36.78 59.18 -31.65
C ALA A 1093 35.55 59.09 -32.60
N THR A 1094 35.54 58.21 -33.60
CA THR A 1094 34.38 57.87 -34.42
C THR A 1094 34.45 56.37 -34.66
N LEU A 1095 33.54 55.59 -34.07
CA LEU A 1095 33.47 54.15 -34.29
C LEU A 1095 33.16 53.90 -35.78
N GLN A 1096 34.13 53.43 -36.56
CA GLN A 1096 33.84 52.82 -37.86
C GLN A 1096 33.40 51.38 -37.63
N ALA A 1097 32.47 50.89 -38.45
CA ALA A 1097 32.03 49.50 -38.40
C ALA A 1097 33.20 48.57 -38.80
N ASP A 1098 33.25 47.39 -38.19
CA ASP A 1098 34.24 46.36 -38.54
C ASP A 1098 34.12 46.01 -40.03
N GLN A 1099 35.26 45.93 -40.72
CA GLN A 1099 35.29 45.75 -42.16
C GLN A 1099 35.28 44.25 -42.50
N LEU A 1100 34.31 43.77 -43.29
CA LEU A 1100 34.35 42.41 -43.83
C LEU A 1100 35.54 42.29 -44.80
N ILE A 1101 36.51 41.44 -44.46
CA ILE A 1101 37.70 41.22 -45.28
C ILE A 1101 37.67 39.89 -46.04
N CYS A 1102 36.86 38.92 -45.58
CA CYS A 1102 36.73 37.64 -46.27
C CYS A 1102 35.40 36.94 -45.92
N GLU A 1103 34.76 36.29 -46.89
CA GLU A 1103 33.58 35.43 -46.71
C GLU A 1103 33.71 34.16 -47.55
N THR A 1104 33.37 33.00 -46.99
CA THR A 1104 33.43 31.71 -47.69
C THR A 1104 32.40 30.73 -47.15
N ALA A 1105 31.89 29.83 -48.01
CA ALA A 1105 31.04 28.73 -47.59
C ALA A 1105 31.91 27.52 -47.19
N VAL A 1106 31.45 26.76 -46.20
CA VAL A 1106 32.12 25.53 -45.76
C VAL A 1106 31.71 24.38 -46.69
N GLY A 1107 32.70 23.73 -47.30
CA GLY A 1107 32.46 22.63 -48.23
C GLY A 1107 31.93 21.37 -47.52
N GLU A 1108 31.45 20.40 -48.31
CA GLU A 1108 30.86 19.15 -47.81
C GLU A 1108 31.78 18.33 -46.89
N SER A 1109 33.10 18.47 -47.05
CA SER A 1109 34.10 17.82 -46.19
C SER A 1109 34.31 18.54 -44.85
N GLY A 1110 33.55 19.59 -44.55
CA GLY A 1110 33.70 20.44 -43.37
C GLY A 1110 34.90 21.38 -43.41
N ALA A 1111 35.63 21.47 -44.54
CA ALA A 1111 36.79 22.34 -44.70
C ALA A 1111 36.42 23.67 -45.38
N TRP A 1112 37.08 24.75 -44.99
CA TRP A 1112 36.93 26.07 -45.59
C TRP A 1112 38.29 26.77 -45.78
N SER A 1113 38.36 27.65 -46.77
CA SER A 1113 39.53 28.49 -47.06
C SER A 1113 39.07 29.86 -47.52
N CYS A 1114 39.72 30.91 -47.02
CA CYS A 1114 39.34 32.30 -47.28
C CYS A 1114 40.60 33.18 -47.33
N THR A 1115 40.84 33.87 -48.45
CA THR A 1115 41.94 34.85 -48.59
C THR A 1115 41.35 36.25 -48.76
N PRO A 1116 41.71 37.23 -47.90
CA PRO A 1116 41.26 38.61 -48.06
C PRO A 1116 41.66 39.20 -49.40
N ALA A 1117 40.77 40.02 -49.98
CA ALA A 1117 41.01 40.69 -51.26
C ALA A 1117 42.08 41.81 -51.18
N GLN A 1118 42.36 42.31 -49.98
CA GLN A 1118 43.36 43.36 -49.72
C GLN A 1118 44.31 42.89 -48.62
N PRO A 1119 45.59 43.29 -48.65
CA PRO A 1119 46.52 43.07 -47.54
C PRO A 1119 45.97 43.67 -46.24
N LEU A 1120 46.22 43.00 -45.11
CA LEU A 1120 45.97 43.57 -43.79
C LEU A 1120 46.90 44.77 -43.55
N PRO A 1121 46.45 45.81 -42.83
CA PRO A 1121 47.30 46.93 -42.42
C PRO A 1121 48.59 46.47 -41.72
N THR A 1122 49.71 47.13 -42.01
CA THR A 1122 50.98 46.85 -41.34
C THR A 1122 50.85 47.03 -39.82
N GLY A 1123 51.35 46.06 -39.04
CA GLY A 1123 51.29 46.04 -37.58
C GLY A 1123 50.23 45.08 -37.02
N ASN A 1124 49.82 45.31 -35.77
CA ASN A 1124 48.88 44.45 -35.06
C ASN A 1124 47.45 44.65 -35.58
N ASN A 1125 46.82 43.56 -36.00
CA ASN A 1125 45.44 43.51 -36.46
C ASN A 1125 44.64 42.59 -35.53
N THR A 1126 43.41 42.98 -35.21
CA THR A 1126 42.44 42.11 -34.53
C THR A 1126 41.35 41.75 -35.54
N LEU A 1127 41.17 40.45 -35.78
CA LEU A 1127 40.18 39.92 -36.70
C LEU A 1127 39.04 39.29 -35.92
N GLN A 1128 37.80 39.53 -36.31
CA GLN A 1128 36.63 38.84 -35.79
C GLN A 1128 36.15 37.79 -36.80
N VAL A 1129 36.16 36.53 -36.41
CA VAL A 1129 35.64 35.40 -37.19
C VAL A 1129 34.20 35.15 -36.76
N VAL A 1130 33.28 35.13 -37.72
CA VAL A 1130 31.84 34.96 -37.53
C VAL A 1130 31.39 33.74 -38.33
N VAL A 1131 30.59 32.88 -37.71
CA VAL A 1131 29.92 31.75 -38.40
C VAL A 1131 28.44 32.01 -38.45
N ALA A 1132 27.86 31.83 -39.63
CA ALA A 1132 26.42 31.87 -39.83
C ALA A 1132 25.91 30.58 -40.45
N ASP A 1133 24.65 30.23 -40.15
CA ASP A 1133 23.95 29.13 -40.82
C ASP A 1133 23.52 29.50 -42.25
N SER A 1134 22.83 28.58 -42.93
CA SER A 1134 22.29 28.79 -44.27
C SER A 1134 21.16 29.83 -44.33
N ALA A 1135 20.57 30.20 -43.20
CA ALA A 1135 19.60 31.30 -43.06
C ALA A 1135 20.26 32.64 -42.68
N ASN A 1136 21.60 32.68 -42.67
CA ASN A 1136 22.42 33.84 -42.36
C ASN A 1136 22.35 34.33 -40.90
N VAL A 1137 21.92 33.48 -39.97
CA VAL A 1137 21.91 33.78 -38.53
C VAL A 1137 23.29 33.55 -37.95
N THR A 1138 23.85 34.55 -37.27
CA THR A 1138 25.14 34.43 -36.58
C THR A 1138 25.04 33.43 -35.42
N LEU A 1139 25.78 32.32 -35.53
CA LEU A 1139 25.82 31.25 -34.53
C LEU A 1139 26.97 31.40 -33.54
N TYR A 1140 28.11 31.93 -34.00
CA TYR A 1140 29.33 32.05 -33.19
C TYR A 1140 30.21 33.20 -33.67
N THR A 1141 30.94 33.82 -32.75
CA THR A 1141 31.96 34.84 -33.03
C THR A 1141 33.20 34.63 -32.16
N SER A 1142 34.40 34.82 -32.74
CA SER A 1142 35.68 34.78 -32.01
C SER A 1142 36.64 35.83 -32.54
N ASP A 1143 37.62 36.23 -31.72
CA ASP A 1143 38.67 37.16 -32.14
C ASP A 1143 40.03 36.44 -32.33
N LEU A 1144 40.78 36.85 -33.35
CA LEU A 1144 42.13 36.41 -33.66
C LEU A 1144 43.03 37.64 -33.84
N THR A 1145 44.09 37.77 -33.06
CA THR A 1145 45.11 38.81 -33.26
C THR A 1145 46.26 38.30 -34.13
N VAL A 1146 46.71 39.09 -35.08
CA VAL A 1146 47.85 38.76 -35.97
C VAL A 1146 48.68 40.02 -36.25
N THR A 1147 49.98 39.85 -36.48
CA THR A 1147 50.87 40.96 -36.85
C THR A 1147 51.24 40.86 -38.33
N ALA A 1148 50.90 41.86 -39.14
CA ALA A 1148 51.26 41.89 -40.56
C ALA A 1148 52.52 42.74 -40.78
N ASN A 1149 53.52 42.19 -41.48
CA ASN A 1149 54.78 42.90 -41.78
C ASN A 1149 54.77 43.50 -43.21
N GLU A 1150 55.54 44.55 -43.43
CA GLU A 1150 55.82 45.08 -44.77
C GLU A 1150 56.84 44.20 -45.50
N SER A 1151 56.37 43.47 -46.52
CA SER A 1151 57.11 42.73 -47.56
C SER A 1151 57.91 41.47 -47.11
N GLY A 1152 57.73 40.41 -47.90
CA GLY A 1152 58.13 39.03 -47.61
C GLY A 1152 59.62 38.78 -47.40
N GLY A 1153 59.91 37.98 -46.38
CA GLY A 1153 61.19 37.34 -46.12
C GLY A 1153 60.95 36.04 -45.35
N GLY A 1154 61.17 34.90 -45.99
CA GLY A 1154 60.83 33.59 -45.48
C GLY A 1154 61.56 33.22 -44.19
N GLY A 1155 60.80 32.70 -43.23
CA GLY A 1155 61.29 32.00 -42.04
C GLY A 1155 60.19 31.06 -41.55
N GLU A 1156 60.47 29.76 -41.55
CA GLU A 1156 59.58 28.74 -40.97
C GLU A 1156 59.60 28.86 -39.43
N THR A 1157 58.42 28.91 -38.81
CA THR A 1157 58.23 28.66 -37.38
C THR A 1157 57.11 27.65 -37.16
N GLU A 1158 57.32 26.81 -36.15
CA GLU A 1158 56.56 25.59 -35.85
C GLU A 1158 55.06 25.81 -35.61
N ARG A 1159 54.27 24.84 -36.08
CA ARG A 1159 52.81 24.80 -36.00
C ARG A 1159 52.36 24.47 -34.57
N ASN A 1160 51.58 25.35 -33.96
CA ASN A 1160 50.57 24.97 -32.98
C ASN A 1160 49.23 25.55 -33.41
N ALA A 1161 48.29 24.68 -33.80
CA ALA A 1161 46.92 25.05 -34.15
C ALA A 1161 46.19 25.61 -32.91
N VAL A 1162 45.32 26.60 -33.10
CA VAL A 1162 44.43 27.08 -32.04
C VAL A 1162 43.27 26.09 -31.91
N TYR A 1163 43.30 25.27 -30.86
CA TYR A 1163 42.15 24.45 -30.47
C TYR A 1163 41.19 25.32 -29.66
N LEU A 1164 40.06 25.71 -30.25
CA LEU A 1164 38.93 26.26 -29.49
C LEU A 1164 38.08 25.09 -28.95
N PRO A 1165 37.64 25.13 -27.68
CA PRO A 1165 36.91 24.04 -27.07
C PRO A 1165 35.56 23.81 -27.75
N LEU A 1166 35.20 22.55 -27.95
CA LEU A 1166 33.87 22.12 -28.38
C LEU A 1166 32.84 22.66 -27.38
N VAL A 1167 31.96 23.57 -27.80
CA VAL A 1167 30.83 24.02 -26.97
C VAL A 1167 29.64 23.14 -27.32
N VAL A 1168 29.35 22.16 -26.46
CA VAL A 1168 28.07 21.45 -26.45
C VAL A 1168 27.08 22.38 -25.75
N ARG A 1169 26.05 22.85 -26.45
CA ARG A 1169 24.90 23.51 -25.81
C ARG A 1169 23.84 22.49 -25.46
#